data_AF-A0A965GNR6-F1
#
_entry.id   AF-A0A965GNR6-F1
#
_cell.length_a   1.000
_cell.length_b   1.000
_cell.length_c   1.000
_cell.angle_alpha   90.00
_cell.angle_beta   90.00
_cell.angle_gamma   90.00
#
_symmetry.space_group_name_H-M   'P 1'
#
loop_
_entity.id
_entity.type
_entity.pdbx_description
1 polymer ?
#
loop_
_entity_poly.entity_id
_entity_poly.type
_entity_poly.pdbx_seq_one_letter_code
_entity_poly.pdbx_strand_id
1 'polypeptide(L)'
;MDLVKPVFEERNLKPRLERILKEVGFIPRGLTTRQTFRSLPGAAVADAVDALREMESSSLRPVARYERARLLNAMVIRGRASDLRTGKGTRPMTLDANGIRIDLADFHAHLPYGLAEDELFDVVEKESWTDGEPTVTEMRLRAAEENMDGPSQERLASEQTARFLKALGLKDLAACALRVGDTPDQFAKTLIEKDLTVPDMLIREMIASGPAGRFALLRLAEGIGASLTEERLTRRPHLFLSYDLMHEQDEVYRTRSRVLNHPDYYNALKITRGWLSEPVVSDPAQRFLAVRGSYRQMTGHERHAFAAAVLDGRVTRVLVDEQKHLHAEQRTNFDAIPSFDREQYETLEDALRTFDYYTNTINAIRKESAAPPKSWPRRYFDLAQTALHFVLSNVTARLPEAMRLYQETVTGNASRESVEALLEILDEAKQTYAEFLYAHVGSPAELVQEFMPEISKRDVSFGPEYLAYAERVCASDGFDRRLIQNAPPVRVVSLNYKSEDPTGAIPYHVEESCLEALRLDRARPFINIIGGCRFAGGSLEDAEHPLNRMASAVLKVAHDIRANVAVPGTQSGIGVAFGLANVHYASEFEHLPKKEQVHMFAVSPGGNTAFPGNELVEKGEQWERFAVTPVDSIVTPFNSDWGASGMARLTVPYREHIFYMEALYDRLSRDQERVMVVGNGGHYSVMEVNEALKRGFDLMLIRDSGRFAEAASAALASGETLWDGSPASVARVIELVRSVGEPGAVEEFLKKDFGADPIAPTENQAAFRILFFEFLRLATQTKATITLTSQTTLESDLRARMQK
;
A
#
# COMPACT_ATOMS: atom_id res chain seq x y z
N MET A 1 45.20 -54.18 -13.29
CA MET A 1 44.26 -53.60 -14.29
C MET A 1 43.89 -52.20 -13.84
N ASP A 2 43.99 -51.21 -14.72
CA ASP A 2 43.59 -49.84 -14.41
C ASP A 2 42.07 -49.70 -14.57
N LEU A 3 41.36 -49.69 -13.44
CA LEU A 3 39.90 -49.62 -13.40
C LEU A 3 39.37 -48.18 -13.52
N VAL A 4 40.24 -47.18 -13.60
CA VAL A 4 39.84 -45.77 -13.63
C VAL A 4 39.06 -45.43 -14.92
N LYS A 5 39.66 -45.60 -16.10
CA LYS A 5 38.97 -45.30 -17.38
C LYS A 5 37.68 -46.10 -17.59
N PRO A 6 37.65 -47.44 -17.38
CA PRO A 6 36.43 -48.22 -17.56
C PRO A 6 35.26 -47.83 -16.65
N VAL A 7 35.51 -47.19 -15.51
CA VAL A 7 34.47 -46.75 -14.57
C VAL A 7 33.91 -45.38 -14.95
N PHE A 8 34.74 -44.46 -15.43
CA PHE A 8 34.36 -43.06 -15.65
C PHE A 8 34.07 -42.69 -17.12
N GLU A 9 34.49 -43.48 -18.11
CA GLU A 9 34.27 -43.18 -19.55
C GLU A 9 33.16 -44.06 -20.20
N GLU A 10 32.35 -44.76 -19.40
CA GLU A 10 31.32 -45.68 -19.90
C GLU A 10 30.02 -44.97 -20.28
N ARG A 11 29.37 -45.38 -21.38
CA ARG A 11 28.14 -44.72 -21.91
C ARG A 11 26.94 -44.73 -20.95
N ASN A 12 26.94 -45.56 -19.91
CA ASN A 12 25.81 -45.72 -19.00
C ASN A 12 26.30 -45.88 -17.55
N LEU A 13 26.66 -44.76 -16.91
CA LEU A 13 27.43 -44.73 -15.67
C LEU A 13 26.63 -45.18 -14.42
N LYS A 14 25.36 -44.79 -14.34
CA LYS A 14 24.51 -44.98 -13.16
C LYS A 14 24.36 -46.45 -12.74
N PRO A 15 23.96 -47.41 -13.61
CA PRO A 15 23.80 -48.81 -13.20
C PRO A 15 25.09 -49.46 -12.69
N ARG A 16 26.25 -49.00 -13.17
CA ARG A 16 27.55 -49.53 -12.76
C ARG A 16 28.01 -49.00 -11.43
N LEU A 17 27.90 -47.69 -11.22
CA LEU A 17 28.15 -47.09 -9.92
C LEU A 17 27.19 -47.67 -8.87
N GLU A 18 25.91 -47.87 -9.21
CA GLU A 18 24.95 -48.52 -8.33
C GLU A 18 25.37 -49.96 -7.98
N ARG A 19 25.88 -50.73 -8.95
CA ARG A 19 26.42 -52.07 -8.71
C ARG A 19 27.65 -52.03 -7.80
N ILE A 20 28.59 -51.12 -8.03
CA ILE A 20 29.78 -50.95 -7.19
C ILE A 20 29.37 -50.60 -5.76
N LEU A 21 28.42 -49.69 -5.58
CA LEU A 21 27.94 -49.33 -4.24
C LEU A 21 27.17 -50.47 -3.57
N LYS A 22 26.43 -51.30 -4.32
CA LYS A 22 25.74 -52.48 -3.79
C LYS A 22 26.68 -53.63 -3.43
N GLU A 23 27.72 -53.86 -4.23
CA GLU A 23 28.64 -55.00 -4.07
C GLU A 23 29.84 -54.69 -3.16
N VAL A 24 30.39 -53.47 -3.26
CA VAL A 24 31.62 -53.04 -2.58
C VAL A 24 31.33 -52.09 -1.42
N GLY A 25 30.23 -51.33 -1.48
CA GLY A 25 29.85 -50.37 -0.44
C GLY A 25 30.54 -49.00 -0.53
N PHE A 26 31.50 -48.82 -1.44
CA PHE A 26 32.20 -47.55 -1.68
C PHE A 26 32.92 -47.56 -3.05
N ILE A 27 33.24 -46.38 -3.59
CA ILE A 27 34.17 -46.25 -4.72
C ILE A 27 35.60 -46.28 -4.13
N PRO A 28 36.53 -47.11 -4.61
CA PRO A 28 37.87 -47.20 -4.01
C PRO A 28 38.64 -45.89 -4.06
N ARG A 29 39.14 -45.41 -2.90
CA ARG A 29 39.95 -44.17 -2.78
C ARG A 29 41.17 -44.14 -3.70
N GLY A 30 41.77 -45.30 -3.97
CA GLY A 30 42.90 -45.44 -4.89
C GLY A 30 42.57 -45.11 -6.35
N LEU A 31 41.30 -44.92 -6.72
CA LEU A 31 40.91 -44.51 -8.07
C LEU A 31 41.05 -43.00 -8.29
N THR A 32 40.79 -42.18 -7.26
CA THR A 32 40.83 -40.71 -7.36
C THR A 32 42.23 -40.12 -7.15
N THR A 33 43.17 -40.91 -6.61
CA THR A 33 44.56 -40.48 -6.37
C THR A 33 45.54 -40.89 -7.47
N ARG A 34 45.11 -41.70 -8.44
CA ARG A 34 45.96 -42.17 -9.56
C ARG A 34 46.21 -41.07 -10.59
N GLN A 35 47.37 -41.15 -11.25
CA GLN A 35 47.71 -40.28 -12.38
C GLN A 35 46.70 -40.38 -13.53
N THR A 36 46.09 -41.56 -13.72
CA THR A 36 45.06 -41.78 -14.74
C THR A 36 43.77 -41.04 -14.47
N PHE A 37 43.44 -40.73 -13.21
CA PHE A 37 42.31 -39.85 -12.88
C PHE A 37 42.55 -38.41 -13.34
N ARG A 38 43.78 -37.91 -13.19
CA ARG A 38 44.17 -36.57 -13.69
C ARG A 38 44.13 -36.46 -15.22
N SER A 39 44.10 -37.59 -15.93
CA SER A 39 43.96 -37.62 -17.39
C SER A 39 42.51 -37.71 -17.88
N LEU A 40 41.53 -37.87 -16.98
CA LEU A 40 40.12 -37.89 -17.36
C LEU A 40 39.63 -36.47 -17.72
N PRO A 41 38.73 -36.35 -18.72
CA PRO A 41 38.01 -35.10 -18.97
C PRO A 41 37.15 -34.71 -17.77
N GLY A 42 37.10 -33.42 -17.41
CA GLY A 42 36.25 -32.91 -16.32
C GLY A 42 34.77 -33.31 -16.46
N ALA A 43 34.24 -33.33 -17.69
CA ALA A 43 32.84 -33.72 -17.96
C ALA A 43 32.52 -35.16 -17.53
N ALA A 44 33.46 -36.10 -17.74
CA ALA A 44 33.27 -37.50 -17.34
C ALA A 44 33.18 -37.67 -15.80
N VAL A 45 33.87 -36.80 -15.06
CA VAL A 45 33.79 -36.77 -13.59
C VAL A 45 32.49 -36.11 -13.13
N ALA A 46 32.03 -35.07 -13.82
CA ALA A 46 30.74 -34.42 -13.56
C ALA A 46 29.55 -35.38 -13.73
N ASP A 47 29.53 -36.15 -14.84
CA ASP A 47 28.51 -37.17 -15.10
C ASP A 47 28.43 -38.21 -13.96
N ALA A 48 29.57 -38.56 -13.38
CA ALA A 48 29.64 -39.49 -12.25
C ALA A 48 29.07 -38.91 -10.96
N VAL A 49 29.30 -37.61 -10.71
CA VAL A 49 28.71 -36.90 -9.58
C VAL A 49 27.18 -36.82 -9.72
N ASP A 50 26.67 -36.53 -10.92
CA ASP A 50 25.23 -36.47 -11.17
C ASP A 50 24.56 -37.83 -11.08
N ALA A 51 25.21 -38.90 -11.58
CA ALA A 51 24.73 -40.26 -11.39
C ALA A 51 24.62 -40.63 -9.90
N LEU A 52 25.58 -40.22 -9.06
CA LEU A 52 25.52 -40.45 -7.61
C LEU A 52 24.40 -39.62 -6.95
N ARG A 53 24.17 -38.38 -7.41
CA ARG A 53 23.06 -37.54 -6.94
C ARG A 53 21.72 -38.21 -7.19
N GLU A 54 21.51 -38.78 -8.36
CA GLU A 54 20.27 -39.52 -8.67
C GLU A 54 20.06 -40.76 -7.78
N MET A 55 21.12 -41.32 -7.20
CA MET A 55 21.02 -42.46 -6.28
C MET A 55 20.66 -42.04 -4.86
N GLU A 56 20.70 -40.74 -4.53
CA GLU A 56 20.30 -40.23 -3.22
C GLU A 56 18.79 -40.40 -2.94
N SER A 57 17.97 -40.70 -3.97
CA SER A 57 16.55 -41.06 -3.82
C SER A 57 16.30 -42.56 -3.64
N SER A 58 17.35 -43.38 -3.51
CA SER A 58 17.27 -44.84 -3.39
C SER A 58 17.66 -45.33 -1.99
N SER A 59 17.64 -46.66 -1.77
CA SER A 59 18.15 -47.29 -0.55
C SER A 59 19.64 -47.04 -0.29
N LEU A 60 20.40 -46.56 -1.28
CA LEU A 60 21.84 -46.29 -1.18
C LEU A 60 22.16 -44.86 -0.71
N ARG A 61 21.16 -44.05 -0.34
CA ARG A 61 21.31 -42.62 -0.05
C ARG A 61 22.50 -42.22 0.83
N PRO A 62 22.76 -42.83 2.00
CA PRO A 62 23.85 -42.39 2.87
C PRO A 62 25.23 -42.58 2.22
N VAL A 63 25.42 -43.71 1.55
CA VAL A 63 26.67 -44.08 0.89
C VAL A 63 26.88 -43.23 -0.37
N ALA A 64 25.83 -43.09 -1.20
CA ALA A 64 25.87 -42.27 -2.41
C ALA A 64 26.23 -40.82 -2.08
N ARG A 65 25.67 -40.24 -1.01
CA ARG A 65 25.97 -38.88 -0.56
C ARG A 65 27.45 -38.70 -0.17
N TYR A 66 28.01 -39.63 0.61
CA TYR A 66 29.40 -39.57 1.05
C TYR A 66 30.38 -39.73 -0.12
N GLU A 67 30.10 -40.70 -1.00
CA GLU A 67 30.93 -40.95 -2.19
C GLU A 67 30.86 -39.80 -3.20
N ARG A 68 29.69 -39.16 -3.33
CA ARG A 68 29.50 -37.94 -4.12
C ARG A 68 30.36 -36.80 -3.59
N ALA A 69 30.31 -36.54 -2.28
CA ALA A 69 31.13 -35.51 -1.65
C ALA A 69 32.63 -35.77 -1.84
N ARG A 70 33.07 -37.02 -1.68
CA ARG A 70 34.47 -37.40 -1.89
C ARG A 70 34.92 -37.22 -3.34
N LEU A 71 34.06 -37.56 -4.31
CA LEU A 71 34.36 -37.37 -5.73
C LEU A 71 34.43 -35.88 -6.09
N LEU A 72 33.53 -35.05 -5.52
CA LEU A 72 33.56 -33.59 -5.66
C LEU A 72 34.85 -32.97 -5.12
N ASN A 73 35.29 -33.37 -3.91
CA ASN A 73 36.60 -32.96 -3.37
C ASN A 73 37.73 -33.30 -4.34
N ALA A 74 37.80 -34.55 -4.79
CA ALA A 74 38.84 -35.00 -5.72
C ALA A 74 38.80 -34.28 -7.07
N MET A 75 37.62 -33.98 -7.59
CA MET A 75 37.44 -33.25 -8.86
C MET A 75 38.11 -31.88 -8.82
N VAL A 76 37.99 -31.16 -7.69
CA VAL A 76 38.62 -29.85 -7.50
C VAL A 76 40.11 -29.99 -7.16
N ILE A 77 40.44 -30.76 -6.13
CA ILE A 77 41.81 -30.93 -5.63
C ILE A 77 42.78 -31.44 -6.71
N ARG A 78 42.28 -32.26 -7.65
CA ARG A 78 43.07 -32.85 -8.73
C ARG A 78 42.95 -32.08 -10.05
N GLY A 79 42.41 -30.86 -10.02
CA GLY A 79 42.37 -29.92 -11.14
C GLY A 79 41.50 -30.36 -12.32
N ARG A 80 40.46 -31.18 -12.08
CA ARG A 80 39.50 -31.60 -13.13
C ARG A 80 38.35 -30.61 -13.28
N ALA A 81 37.93 -29.98 -12.19
CA ALA A 81 36.94 -28.91 -12.23
C ALA A 81 37.44 -27.70 -13.03
N SER A 82 38.76 -27.45 -13.07
CA SER A 82 39.37 -26.36 -13.85
C SER A 82 39.09 -26.49 -15.35
N ASP A 83 38.93 -27.71 -15.86
CA ASP A 83 38.60 -28.00 -17.27
C ASP A 83 37.19 -27.49 -17.64
N LEU A 84 36.31 -27.29 -16.64
CA LEU A 84 34.91 -26.87 -16.82
C LEU A 84 34.67 -25.40 -16.42
N ARG A 85 35.73 -24.66 -16.10
CA ARG A 85 35.62 -23.26 -15.66
C ARG A 85 35.27 -22.35 -16.85
N THR A 86 34.18 -21.60 -16.73
CA THR A 86 33.75 -20.63 -17.75
C THR A 86 34.48 -19.31 -17.61
N GLY A 87 35.55 -19.10 -18.38
CA GLY A 87 36.19 -17.79 -18.56
C GLY A 87 36.89 -17.20 -17.31
N LYS A 88 37.60 -16.09 -17.52
CA LYS A 88 38.23 -15.33 -16.44
C LYS A 88 37.19 -14.40 -15.80
N GLY A 89 36.93 -14.56 -14.50
CA GLY A 89 36.08 -13.64 -13.72
C GLY A 89 34.75 -14.21 -13.21
N THR A 90 34.38 -15.46 -13.52
CA THR A 90 33.26 -16.12 -12.82
C THR A 90 33.71 -16.58 -11.44
N ARG A 91 32.77 -16.61 -10.47
CA ARG A 91 32.91 -17.19 -9.13
C ARG A 91 32.50 -18.67 -9.19
N PRO A 92 33.42 -19.62 -9.48
CA PRO A 92 33.04 -21.02 -9.62
C PRO A 92 32.63 -21.65 -8.30
N MET A 93 32.90 -21.01 -7.16
CA MET A 93 32.47 -21.48 -5.84
C MET A 93 31.88 -20.36 -5.00
N THR A 94 30.73 -20.64 -4.39
CA THR A 94 30.00 -19.72 -3.50
C THR A 94 29.44 -20.48 -2.29
N LEU A 95 28.91 -19.74 -1.31
CA LEU A 95 28.32 -20.32 -0.10
C LEU A 95 26.80 -20.27 -0.15
N ASP A 96 26.14 -21.32 0.33
CA ASP A 96 24.69 -21.31 0.56
C ASP A 96 24.26 -22.21 1.73
N ALA A 97 22.95 -22.41 1.87
CA ALA A 97 22.31 -23.19 2.92
C ALA A 97 22.68 -24.69 2.92
N ASN A 98 23.10 -25.23 1.77
CA ASN A 98 23.37 -26.65 1.54
C ASN A 98 24.86 -27.00 1.55
N GLY A 99 25.74 -25.99 1.58
CA GLY A 99 27.19 -26.17 1.65
C GLY A 99 27.95 -25.24 0.72
N ILE A 100 29.08 -25.72 0.22
CA ILE A 100 29.87 -25.09 -0.83
C ILE A 100 29.18 -25.37 -2.17
N ARG A 101 28.59 -24.34 -2.77
CA ARG A 101 28.03 -24.41 -4.11
C ARG A 101 29.17 -24.32 -5.13
N ILE A 102 29.20 -25.27 -6.05
CA ILE A 102 30.15 -25.34 -7.16
C ILE A 102 29.37 -25.09 -8.44
N ASP A 103 29.73 -24.03 -9.16
CA ASP A 103 29.06 -23.56 -10.36
C ASP A 103 30.05 -23.50 -11.53
N LEU A 104 29.94 -24.47 -12.44
CA LEU A 104 30.79 -24.66 -13.61
C LEU A 104 29.91 -24.72 -14.86
N ALA A 105 30.50 -24.61 -16.06
CA ALA A 105 29.81 -24.42 -17.35
C ALA A 105 28.38 -24.98 -17.43
N ASP A 106 28.24 -26.30 -17.47
CA ASP A 106 26.94 -27.01 -17.50
C ASP A 106 26.75 -27.88 -16.24
N PHE A 107 27.46 -27.58 -15.15
CA PHE A 107 27.51 -28.44 -13.96
C PHE A 107 27.34 -27.64 -12.67
N HIS A 108 26.37 -28.06 -11.85
CA HIS A 108 26.09 -27.46 -10.56
C HIS A 108 26.04 -28.52 -9.45
N ALA A 109 26.84 -28.32 -8.40
CA ALA A 109 26.88 -29.22 -7.26
C ALA A 109 26.96 -28.48 -5.93
N HIS A 110 26.66 -29.20 -4.85
CA HIS A 110 26.79 -28.73 -3.47
C HIS A 110 27.59 -29.75 -2.69
N LEU A 111 28.62 -29.28 -1.99
CA LEU A 111 29.46 -30.05 -1.09
C LEU A 111 29.19 -29.61 0.36
N PRO A 112 28.63 -30.48 1.23
CA PRO A 112 28.43 -30.16 2.64
C PRO A 112 29.75 -29.78 3.33
N TYR A 113 29.74 -28.79 4.23
CA TYR A 113 30.97 -28.26 4.83
C TYR A 113 31.74 -29.32 5.62
N GLY A 114 31.04 -30.14 6.40
CA GLY A 114 31.64 -31.21 7.20
C GLY A 114 32.24 -32.35 6.35
N LEU A 115 31.94 -32.39 5.05
CA LEU A 115 32.51 -33.37 4.10
C LEU A 115 33.56 -32.75 3.16
N ALA A 116 33.92 -31.48 3.34
CA ALA A 116 35.01 -30.85 2.63
C ALA A 116 36.36 -31.22 3.26
N GLU A 117 37.35 -31.58 2.44
CA GLU A 117 38.69 -31.94 2.89
C GLU A 117 39.58 -30.68 3.03
N ASP A 118 40.53 -30.67 3.97
CA ASP A 118 41.42 -29.51 4.16
C ASP A 118 42.20 -29.12 2.89
N GLU A 119 42.63 -30.14 2.11
CA GLU A 119 43.32 -29.95 0.83
C GLU A 119 42.44 -29.19 -0.18
N LEU A 120 41.10 -29.27 -0.08
CA LEU A 120 40.19 -28.50 -0.92
C LEU A 120 40.35 -27.00 -0.65
N PHE A 121 40.34 -26.59 0.62
CA PHE A 121 40.43 -25.17 0.99
C PHE A 121 41.73 -24.55 0.52
N ASP A 122 42.84 -25.29 0.63
CA ASP A 122 44.15 -24.85 0.17
C ASP A 122 44.19 -24.64 -1.36
N VAL A 123 43.51 -25.49 -2.14
CA VAL A 123 43.41 -25.36 -3.61
C VAL A 123 42.50 -24.19 -4.00
N VAL A 124 41.35 -24.08 -3.36
CA VAL A 124 40.37 -23.00 -3.59
C VAL A 124 41.00 -21.63 -3.37
N GLU A 125 41.78 -21.48 -2.30
CA GLU A 125 42.50 -20.27 -1.96
C GLU A 125 43.61 -19.93 -2.97
N LYS A 126 44.46 -20.90 -3.33
CA LYS A 126 45.60 -20.71 -4.25
C LYS A 126 45.20 -20.40 -5.68
N GLU A 127 44.11 -21.00 -6.16
CA GLU A 127 43.68 -20.91 -7.56
C GLU A 127 42.52 -19.90 -7.78
N SER A 128 42.20 -19.09 -6.77
CA SER A 128 41.18 -18.03 -6.82
C SER A 128 39.83 -18.55 -7.34
N TRP A 129 39.31 -19.59 -6.66
CA TRP A 129 38.00 -20.18 -6.94
C TRP A 129 36.83 -19.40 -6.30
N THR A 130 37.15 -18.55 -5.32
CA THR A 130 36.21 -17.66 -4.61
C THR A 130 36.72 -16.22 -4.67
N ASP A 131 35.96 -15.29 -4.09
CA ASP A 131 36.31 -13.87 -3.96
C ASP A 131 37.48 -13.58 -2.99
N GLY A 132 38.05 -14.63 -2.37
CA GLY A 132 39.31 -14.55 -1.65
C GLY A 132 39.31 -15.28 -0.30
N GLU A 133 40.30 -14.92 0.51
CA GLU A 133 40.55 -15.46 1.85
C GLU A 133 39.32 -15.46 2.79
N PRO A 134 38.46 -14.42 2.83
CA PRO A 134 37.31 -14.40 3.74
C PRO A 134 36.31 -15.52 3.52
N THR A 135 35.99 -15.85 2.26
CA THR A 135 35.08 -16.94 1.92
C THR A 135 35.66 -18.29 2.34
N VAL A 136 36.97 -18.49 2.15
CA VAL A 136 37.67 -19.72 2.57
C VAL A 136 37.68 -19.86 4.09
N THR A 137 37.88 -18.76 4.84
CA THR A 137 37.76 -18.76 6.31
C THR A 137 36.37 -19.19 6.75
N GLU A 138 35.31 -18.69 6.11
CA GLU A 138 33.94 -19.11 6.42
C GLU A 138 33.71 -20.59 6.09
N MET A 139 34.20 -21.10 4.96
CA MET A 139 34.11 -22.52 4.63
C MET A 139 34.76 -23.40 5.70
N ARG A 140 35.97 -23.05 6.15
CA ARG A 140 36.69 -23.75 7.22
C ARG A 140 35.93 -23.67 8.55
N LEU A 141 35.36 -22.52 8.89
CA LEU A 141 34.58 -22.33 10.11
C LEU A 141 33.37 -23.26 10.13
N ARG A 142 32.57 -23.30 9.05
CA ARG A 142 31.41 -24.19 8.95
C ARG A 142 31.81 -25.67 8.96
N ALA A 143 32.95 -26.02 8.35
CA ALA A 143 33.47 -27.38 8.40
C ALA A 143 33.86 -27.79 9.83
N ALA A 144 34.48 -26.89 10.60
CA ALA A 144 34.79 -27.12 12.01
C ALA A 144 33.52 -27.23 12.87
N GLU A 145 32.46 -26.47 12.57
CA GLU A 145 31.15 -26.58 13.21
C GLU A 145 30.48 -27.93 12.96
N GLU A 146 30.34 -28.34 11.69
CA GLU A 146 29.71 -29.62 11.34
C GLU A 146 30.47 -30.83 11.89
N ASN A 147 31.79 -30.69 12.10
CA ASN A 147 32.64 -31.73 12.68
C ASN A 147 32.84 -31.61 14.21
N MET A 148 32.18 -30.64 14.87
CA MET A 148 32.27 -30.41 16.32
C MET A 148 33.70 -30.14 16.85
N ASP A 149 34.55 -29.47 16.07
CA ASP A 149 35.91 -29.06 16.45
C ASP A 149 35.93 -27.67 17.12
N GLY A 150 35.65 -27.62 18.42
CA GLY A 150 35.54 -26.38 19.22
C GLY A 150 36.76 -25.45 19.14
N PRO A 151 38.01 -25.93 19.34
CA PRO A 151 39.21 -25.09 19.24
C PRO A 151 39.38 -24.41 17.87
N SER A 152 39.12 -25.14 16.78
CA SER A 152 39.18 -24.56 15.43
C SER A 152 38.08 -23.52 15.21
N GLN A 153 36.86 -23.76 15.73
CA GLN A 153 35.75 -22.82 15.62
C GLN A 153 36.08 -21.45 16.26
N GLU A 154 36.59 -21.44 17.50
CA GLU A 154 36.91 -20.19 18.21
C GLU A 154 37.99 -19.38 17.49
N ARG A 155 39.06 -20.05 17.03
CA ARG A 155 40.14 -19.42 16.29
C ARG A 155 39.63 -18.85 14.96
N LEU A 156 38.89 -19.63 14.18
CA LEU A 156 38.38 -19.23 12.86
C LEU A 156 37.33 -18.11 12.97
N ALA A 157 36.47 -18.12 14.00
CA ALA A 157 35.52 -17.03 14.26
C ALA A 157 36.22 -15.70 14.60
N SER A 158 37.32 -15.78 15.35
CA SER A 158 38.16 -14.62 15.67
C SER A 158 38.87 -14.08 14.42
N GLU A 159 39.43 -14.97 13.59
CA GLU A 159 40.05 -14.61 12.32
C GLU A 159 39.06 -13.97 11.34
N GLN A 160 37.87 -14.54 11.20
CA GLN A 160 36.78 -13.98 10.40
C GLN A 160 36.43 -12.56 10.86
N THR A 161 36.25 -12.37 12.16
CA THR A 161 35.88 -11.07 12.74
C THR A 161 36.98 -10.02 12.49
N ALA A 162 38.25 -10.36 12.72
CA ALA A 162 39.37 -9.46 12.49
C ALA A 162 39.47 -9.02 11.01
N ARG A 163 39.28 -9.96 10.07
CA ARG A 163 39.29 -9.68 8.62
C ARG A 163 38.12 -8.79 8.22
N PHE A 164 36.93 -9.09 8.72
CA PHE A 164 35.72 -8.33 8.46
C PHE A 164 35.84 -6.87 8.93
N LEU A 165 36.31 -6.66 10.16
CA LEU A 165 36.53 -5.31 10.71
C LEU A 165 37.57 -4.54 9.91
N LYS A 166 38.66 -5.19 9.51
CA LYS A 166 39.69 -4.61 8.64
C LYS A 166 39.12 -4.17 7.29
N ALA A 167 38.27 -4.99 6.65
CA ALA A 167 37.64 -4.65 5.37
C ALA A 167 36.66 -3.46 5.46
N LEU A 168 36.08 -3.25 6.65
CA LEU A 168 35.21 -2.11 6.95
C LEU A 168 35.95 -0.86 7.44
N GLY A 169 37.25 -0.97 7.75
CA GLY A 169 38.02 0.11 8.36
C GLY A 169 37.58 0.42 9.80
N LEU A 170 37.03 -0.58 10.50
CA LEU A 170 36.55 -0.45 11.89
C LEU A 170 37.58 -1.01 12.87
N LYS A 171 37.61 -0.43 14.08
CA LYS A 171 38.61 -0.77 15.11
C LYS A 171 38.27 -2.04 15.89
N ASP A 172 36.99 -2.23 16.19
CA ASP A 172 36.49 -3.30 17.05
C ASP A 172 35.04 -3.68 16.71
N LEU A 173 34.57 -4.75 17.35
CA LEU A 173 33.23 -5.29 17.15
C LEU A 173 32.14 -4.34 17.68
N ALA A 174 32.41 -3.59 18.74
CA ALA A 174 31.45 -2.66 19.33
C ALA A 174 31.12 -1.50 18.38
N ALA A 175 32.13 -0.93 17.72
CA ALA A 175 31.92 0.08 16.68
C ALA A 175 31.14 -0.47 15.47
N CYS A 176 31.32 -1.75 15.15
CA CYS A 176 30.54 -2.42 14.12
C CYS A 176 29.09 -2.64 14.54
N ALA A 177 28.86 -3.14 15.76
CA ALA A 177 27.53 -3.35 16.32
C ALA A 177 26.72 -2.05 16.38
N LEU A 178 27.36 -0.95 16.81
CA LEU A 178 26.74 0.38 16.82
C LEU A 178 26.28 0.80 15.42
N ARG A 179 27.13 0.62 14.40
CA ARG A 179 26.80 0.97 13.01
C ARG A 179 25.65 0.14 12.44
N VAL A 180 25.59 -1.15 12.78
CA VAL A 180 24.45 -2.02 12.42
C VAL A 180 23.18 -1.56 13.14
N GLY A 181 23.28 -1.20 14.42
CA GLY A 181 22.18 -0.67 15.21
C GLY A 181 21.59 0.63 14.64
N ASP A 182 22.46 1.56 14.23
CA ASP A 182 22.05 2.88 13.75
C ASP A 182 21.53 2.87 12.31
N THR A 183 22.13 2.06 11.43
CA THR A 183 21.90 2.11 9.97
C THR A 183 21.93 0.73 9.29
N PRO A 184 21.04 -0.21 9.67
CA PRO A 184 21.10 -1.60 9.20
C PRO A 184 20.98 -1.73 7.67
N ASP A 185 20.12 -0.95 7.01
CA ASP A 185 19.92 -1.01 5.56
C ASP A 185 21.13 -0.49 4.77
N GLN A 186 21.75 0.60 5.24
CA GLN A 186 22.96 1.12 4.63
C GLN A 186 24.13 0.16 4.85
N PHE A 187 24.16 -0.50 6.00
CA PHE A 187 25.12 -1.56 6.27
C PHE A 187 24.90 -2.77 5.35
N ALA A 188 23.65 -3.17 5.08
CA ALA A 188 23.32 -4.23 4.12
C ALA A 188 23.88 -3.94 2.71
N LYS A 189 23.66 -2.72 2.21
CA LYS A 189 24.25 -2.26 0.93
C LYS A 189 25.77 -2.33 0.95
N THR A 190 26.39 -1.88 2.05
CA THR A 190 27.85 -1.94 2.23
C THR A 190 28.36 -3.38 2.19
N LEU A 191 27.64 -4.34 2.79
CA LEU A 191 28.01 -5.76 2.76
C LEU A 191 27.98 -6.34 1.35
N ILE A 192 26.94 -6.01 0.58
CA ILE A 192 26.78 -6.48 -0.79
C ILE A 192 27.84 -5.85 -1.71
N GLU A 193 28.01 -4.53 -1.66
CA GLU A 193 29.00 -3.80 -2.46
C GLU A 193 30.43 -4.29 -2.20
N LYS A 194 30.72 -4.71 -0.96
CA LYS A 194 32.04 -5.21 -0.56
C LYS A 194 32.14 -6.74 -0.54
N ASP A 195 31.08 -7.46 -0.88
CA ASP A 195 31.02 -8.93 -0.89
C ASP A 195 31.45 -9.57 0.45
N LEU A 196 30.95 -9.02 1.57
CA LEU A 196 31.38 -9.41 2.91
C LEU A 196 30.42 -10.41 3.57
N THR A 197 30.99 -11.46 4.17
CA THR A 197 30.24 -12.41 5.02
C THR A 197 30.15 -11.89 6.45
N VAL A 198 28.94 -11.88 7.02
CA VAL A 198 28.66 -11.41 8.39
C VAL A 198 29.30 -12.38 9.42
N PRO A 199 30.12 -11.90 10.39
CA PRO A 199 30.71 -12.77 11.40
C PRO A 199 29.72 -13.26 12.46
N ASP A 200 29.94 -14.48 12.98
CA ASP A 200 29.10 -15.03 14.07
C ASP A 200 29.17 -14.20 15.34
N MET A 201 30.35 -13.65 15.64
CA MET A 201 30.54 -12.82 16.83
C MET A 201 29.70 -11.54 16.77
N LEU A 202 29.52 -10.95 15.57
CA LEU A 202 28.66 -9.78 15.41
C LEU A 202 27.19 -10.14 15.67
N ILE A 203 26.74 -11.30 15.20
CA ILE A 203 25.38 -11.78 15.46
C ILE A 203 25.17 -11.97 16.98
N ARG A 204 26.12 -12.61 17.67
CA ARG A 204 26.05 -12.80 19.13
C ARG A 204 26.03 -11.47 19.90
N GLU A 205 26.88 -10.53 19.52
CA GLU A 205 26.96 -9.19 20.14
C GLU A 205 25.64 -8.42 20.01
N MET A 206 25.05 -8.46 18.81
CA MET A 206 23.77 -7.80 18.56
C MET A 206 22.61 -8.48 19.32
N ILE A 207 22.61 -9.81 19.44
CA ILE A 207 21.62 -10.52 20.27
C ILE A 207 21.77 -10.13 21.74
N ALA A 208 23.01 -10.02 22.25
CA ALA A 208 23.31 -9.62 23.61
C ALA A 208 22.89 -8.18 23.92
N SER A 209 22.81 -7.32 22.89
CA SER A 209 22.30 -5.94 22.99
C SER A 209 20.77 -5.86 23.19
N GLY A 210 20.09 -6.99 23.36
CA GLY A 210 18.67 -7.05 23.68
C GLY A 210 17.75 -6.86 22.47
N PRO A 211 16.49 -6.41 22.68
CA PRO A 211 15.50 -6.28 21.61
C PRO A 211 15.98 -5.41 20.43
N ALA A 212 16.63 -4.27 20.71
CA ALA A 212 17.12 -3.35 19.68
C ALA A 212 18.19 -3.98 18.77
N GLY A 213 19.13 -4.75 19.33
CA GLY A 213 20.16 -5.41 18.54
C GLY A 213 19.64 -6.61 17.75
N ARG A 214 18.74 -7.41 18.34
CA ARG A 214 18.01 -8.49 17.62
C ARG A 214 17.22 -7.94 16.45
N PHE A 215 16.56 -6.81 16.66
CA PHE A 215 15.81 -6.09 15.66
C PHE A 215 16.73 -5.64 14.50
N ALA A 216 17.83 -4.96 14.80
CA ALA A 216 18.77 -4.47 13.79
C ALA A 216 19.41 -5.60 12.97
N LEU A 217 19.66 -6.77 13.57
CA LEU A 217 20.11 -7.97 12.85
C LEU A 217 19.10 -8.41 11.79
N LEU A 218 17.85 -8.57 12.18
CA LEU A 218 16.85 -9.04 11.25
C LEU A 218 16.58 -8.02 10.13
N ARG A 219 16.74 -6.72 10.39
CA ARG A 219 16.74 -5.71 9.31
C ARG A 219 17.93 -5.77 8.40
N LEU A 220 19.11 -6.05 8.94
CA LEU A 220 20.25 -6.35 8.12
C LEU A 220 19.96 -7.55 7.19
N ALA A 221 19.33 -8.62 7.70
CA ALA A 221 18.93 -9.77 6.89
C ALA A 221 17.89 -9.42 5.80
N GLU A 222 16.91 -8.59 6.15
CA GLU A 222 15.91 -8.07 5.19
C GLU A 222 16.54 -7.20 4.10
N GLY A 223 17.38 -6.23 4.47
CA GLY A 223 18.04 -5.34 3.52
C GLY A 223 18.94 -6.08 2.53
N ILE A 224 19.57 -7.17 2.98
CA ILE A 224 20.30 -8.09 2.09
C ILE A 224 19.32 -8.79 1.13
N GLY A 225 18.20 -9.31 1.64
CA GLY A 225 17.16 -9.95 0.83
C GLY A 225 16.50 -9.02 -0.21
N ALA A 226 16.23 -7.77 0.14
CA ALA A 226 15.61 -6.78 -0.74
C ALA A 226 16.52 -6.39 -1.91
N SER A 227 17.81 -6.21 -1.64
CA SER A 227 18.80 -5.86 -2.67
C SER A 227 18.93 -6.96 -3.75
N LEU A 228 18.75 -8.24 -3.35
CA LEU A 228 18.71 -9.38 -4.28
C LEU A 228 17.51 -9.34 -5.24
N THR A 229 16.42 -8.69 -4.85
CA THR A 229 15.23 -8.53 -5.70
C THR A 229 15.35 -7.33 -6.66
N GLU A 230 15.92 -6.21 -6.24
CA GLU A 230 16.02 -5.01 -7.08
C GLU A 230 17.14 -5.07 -8.12
N GLU A 231 18.34 -5.57 -7.78
CA GLU A 231 19.51 -5.47 -8.69
C GLU A 231 19.45 -6.41 -9.91
N ARG A 232 18.63 -7.48 -9.87
CA ARG A 232 18.45 -8.41 -11.01
C ARG A 232 17.16 -8.21 -11.80
N LEU A 233 16.23 -7.36 -11.33
CA LEU A 233 14.95 -7.07 -12.01
C LEU A 233 14.97 -5.79 -12.86
N THR A 234 16.12 -5.14 -13.01
CA THR A 234 16.38 -3.96 -13.88
C THR A 234 16.20 -4.21 -15.39
N ARG A 235 15.41 -5.22 -15.79
CA ARG A 235 14.87 -5.29 -17.16
C ARG A 235 13.37 -5.23 -17.31
N ARG A 236 12.52 -5.37 -16.28
CA ARG A 236 11.07 -5.08 -16.37
C ARG A 236 10.46 -4.77 -14.98
N PRO A 237 10.19 -3.49 -14.66
CA PRO A 237 9.54 -3.07 -13.40
C PRO A 237 8.07 -3.50 -13.27
N HIS A 238 7.51 -4.21 -14.25
CA HIS A 238 6.06 -4.38 -14.40
C HIS A 238 5.54 -5.78 -14.04
N LEU A 239 6.38 -6.71 -13.60
CA LEU A 239 5.95 -8.10 -13.33
C LEU A 239 5.40 -8.35 -11.92
N PHE A 240 5.50 -7.39 -11.00
CA PHE A 240 4.97 -7.54 -9.63
C PHE A 240 3.74 -6.68 -9.33
N LEU A 241 3.40 -5.73 -10.21
CA LEU A 241 2.28 -4.80 -9.99
C LEU A 241 1.10 -5.03 -10.95
N SER A 242 1.22 -5.95 -11.91
CA SER A 242 0.11 -6.42 -12.73
C SER A 242 -0.17 -7.89 -12.42
N TYR A 243 -0.74 -8.15 -11.24
CA TYR A 243 -1.25 -9.48 -10.90
C TYR A 243 -2.63 -9.68 -11.52
N ASP A 244 -2.60 -10.04 -12.80
CA ASP A 244 -3.53 -10.98 -13.38
C ASP A 244 -2.79 -11.63 -14.56
N LEU A 245 -2.89 -12.96 -14.69
CA LEU A 245 -2.40 -13.82 -15.78
C LEU A 245 -1.07 -14.59 -15.56
N MET A 246 -1.24 -15.83 -15.04
CA MET A 246 -0.61 -17.09 -15.50
C MET A 246 0.93 -17.18 -15.46
N HIS A 247 1.49 -17.68 -14.34
CA HIS A 247 2.83 -18.30 -14.33
C HIS A 247 2.75 -19.80 -14.02
N GLU A 248 3.43 -20.62 -14.83
CA GLU A 248 3.56 -22.06 -14.64
C GLU A 248 4.42 -22.39 -13.39
N GLN A 249 4.09 -23.45 -12.64
CA GLN A 249 4.77 -23.83 -11.39
C GLN A 249 6.30 -24.00 -11.54
N ASP A 250 6.76 -24.37 -12.73
CA ASP A 250 8.17 -24.56 -13.06
C ASP A 250 8.96 -23.25 -13.07
N GLU A 251 8.37 -22.14 -13.51
CA GLU A 251 9.02 -20.82 -13.56
C GLU A 251 9.20 -20.24 -12.15
N VAL A 252 8.21 -20.45 -11.29
CA VAL A 252 8.26 -20.09 -9.86
C VAL A 252 9.34 -20.91 -9.15
N TYR A 253 9.40 -22.22 -9.40
CA TYR A 253 10.45 -23.07 -8.84
C TYR A 253 11.85 -22.64 -9.27
N ARG A 254 12.06 -22.33 -10.57
CA ARG A 254 13.33 -21.84 -11.09
C ARG A 254 13.72 -20.50 -10.47
N THR A 255 12.79 -19.57 -10.35
CA THR A 255 13.03 -18.25 -9.74
C THR A 255 13.37 -18.37 -8.26
N ARG A 256 12.62 -19.20 -7.52
CA ARG A 256 12.90 -19.52 -6.11
C ARG A 256 14.28 -20.14 -5.94
N SER A 257 14.59 -21.16 -6.73
CA SER A 257 15.90 -21.82 -6.72
C SER A 257 17.03 -20.82 -7.01
N ARG A 258 16.82 -19.87 -7.92
CA ARG A 258 17.80 -18.82 -8.24
C ARG A 258 18.06 -17.86 -7.06
N VAL A 259 17.02 -17.47 -6.32
CA VAL A 259 17.14 -16.58 -5.15
C VAL A 259 17.78 -17.30 -3.96
N LEU A 260 17.30 -18.50 -3.63
CA LEU A 260 17.81 -19.27 -2.48
C LEU A 260 19.27 -19.66 -2.64
N ASN A 261 19.69 -19.90 -3.87
CA ASN A 261 21.07 -20.26 -4.17
C ASN A 261 21.93 -19.02 -4.50
N HIS A 262 21.43 -17.79 -4.29
CA HIS A 262 22.22 -16.57 -4.48
C HIS A 262 23.27 -16.45 -3.38
N PRO A 263 24.54 -16.09 -3.69
CA PRO A 263 25.59 -15.98 -2.69
C PRO A 263 25.27 -15.05 -1.53
N ASP A 264 24.69 -13.86 -1.78
CA ASP A 264 24.37 -12.93 -0.68
C ASP A 264 23.20 -13.40 0.21
N TYR A 265 22.35 -14.32 -0.27
CA TYR A 265 21.26 -14.88 0.53
C TYR A 265 21.79 -15.65 1.75
N TYR A 266 23.03 -16.15 1.66
CA TYR A 266 23.71 -16.84 2.75
C TYR A 266 23.77 -15.99 4.03
N ASN A 267 24.11 -14.70 3.93
CA ASN A 267 24.17 -13.81 5.09
C ASN A 267 22.81 -13.62 5.76
N ALA A 268 21.75 -13.44 4.96
CA ALA A 268 20.39 -13.31 5.49
C ALA A 268 19.98 -14.56 6.26
N LEU A 269 20.20 -15.74 5.68
CA LEU A 269 19.91 -17.03 6.33
C LEU A 269 20.71 -17.22 7.61
N LYS A 270 21.99 -16.88 7.59
CA LYS A 270 22.89 -16.98 8.74
C LYS A 270 22.40 -16.11 9.91
N ILE A 271 22.03 -14.87 9.64
CA ILE A 271 21.46 -13.96 10.64
C ILE A 271 20.14 -14.52 11.21
N THR A 272 19.23 -14.96 10.34
CA THR A 272 17.93 -15.50 10.80
C THR A 272 18.10 -16.74 11.69
N ARG A 273 19.03 -17.65 11.35
CA ARG A 273 19.35 -18.83 12.17
C ARG A 273 19.95 -18.46 13.53
N GLY A 274 20.87 -17.49 13.55
CA GLY A 274 21.45 -17.00 14.79
C GLY A 274 20.42 -16.29 15.67
N TRP A 275 19.48 -15.56 15.07
CA TRP A 275 18.39 -14.95 15.82
C TRP A 275 17.42 -15.99 16.41
N LEU A 276 17.11 -17.06 15.66
CA LEU A 276 16.24 -18.15 16.13
C LEU A 276 16.88 -19.07 17.19
N SER A 277 18.18 -18.93 17.51
CA SER A 277 18.79 -19.72 18.58
C SER A 277 18.34 -19.29 19.98
N GLU A 278 17.70 -18.13 20.10
CA GLU A 278 17.15 -17.59 21.35
C GLU A 278 15.62 -17.49 21.28
N PRO A 279 14.91 -17.49 22.43
CA PRO A 279 13.47 -17.27 22.46
C PRO A 279 13.08 -15.95 21.78
N VAL A 280 12.16 -16.04 20.83
CA VAL A 280 11.58 -14.87 20.16
C VAL A 280 10.46 -14.34 21.03
N VAL A 281 10.58 -13.09 21.48
CA VAL A 281 9.54 -12.39 22.22
C VAL A 281 8.99 -11.27 21.34
N SER A 282 7.76 -11.44 20.86
CA SER A 282 6.97 -10.32 20.34
C SER A 282 6.55 -9.45 21.52
N ASP A 283 6.92 -8.17 21.51
CA ASP A 283 6.66 -7.23 22.58
C ASP A 283 6.06 -5.92 22.00
N PRO A 284 4.74 -5.77 22.04
CA PRO A 284 4.05 -4.54 21.63
C PRO A 284 4.49 -3.30 22.42
N ALA A 285 4.89 -3.45 23.70
CA ALA A 285 5.32 -2.34 24.53
C ALA A 285 6.69 -1.78 24.09
N GLN A 286 7.52 -2.64 23.50
CA GLN A 286 8.77 -2.23 22.83
C GLN A 286 8.56 -1.96 21.34
N ARG A 287 7.31 -2.03 20.85
CA ARG A 287 6.91 -1.91 19.44
C ARG A 287 7.71 -2.87 18.54
N PHE A 288 8.07 -4.05 19.04
CA PHE A 288 8.78 -5.08 18.29
C PHE A 288 7.90 -6.31 18.08
N LEU A 289 7.65 -6.71 16.83
CA LEU A 289 6.81 -7.87 16.52
C LEU A 289 7.47 -8.79 15.50
N ALA A 290 7.49 -10.09 15.78
CA ALA A 290 7.94 -11.11 14.83
C ALA A 290 6.74 -11.79 14.17
N VAL A 291 6.76 -11.93 12.85
CA VAL A 291 5.70 -12.63 12.11
C VAL A 291 6.28 -13.69 11.16
N ARG A 292 5.56 -14.80 11.02
CA ARG A 292 5.90 -15.92 10.13
C ARG A 292 5.07 -15.86 8.85
N GLY A 293 5.77 -15.84 7.71
CA GLY A 293 5.16 -16.07 6.39
C GLY A 293 5.41 -17.52 5.93
N SER A 294 4.36 -18.25 5.55
CA SER A 294 4.48 -19.62 5.02
C SER A 294 4.40 -19.63 3.49
N TYR A 295 5.47 -20.06 2.81
CA TYR A 295 5.44 -20.36 1.36
C TYR A 295 4.94 -21.78 1.06
N ARG A 296 4.71 -22.62 2.08
CA ARG A 296 4.57 -24.08 1.92
C ARG A 296 3.13 -24.60 1.78
N GLN A 297 2.11 -23.80 2.03
CA GLN A 297 0.72 -24.29 2.11
C GLN A 297 -0.24 -23.67 1.09
N MET A 298 0.23 -23.23 -0.07
CA MET A 298 -0.66 -22.84 -1.16
C MET A 298 -0.80 -23.97 -2.18
N THR A 299 -1.91 -24.70 -2.07
CA THR A 299 -2.53 -25.46 -3.17
C THR A 299 -3.44 -24.50 -3.92
N GLY A 300 -2.99 -24.03 -5.08
CA GLY A 300 -3.66 -22.97 -5.85
C GLY A 300 -2.66 -22.17 -6.70
N HIS A 301 -3.15 -21.49 -7.73
CA HIS A 301 -2.38 -20.83 -8.79
C HIS A 301 -1.75 -19.48 -8.42
N GLU A 302 -1.78 -19.07 -7.15
CA GLU A 302 -1.29 -17.76 -6.74
C GLU A 302 -0.26 -17.93 -5.64
N ARG A 303 1.00 -17.62 -5.96
CA ARG A 303 2.12 -17.57 -5.02
C ARG A 303 2.86 -16.26 -5.25
N HIS A 304 2.71 -15.32 -4.33
CA HIS A 304 3.37 -14.02 -4.42
C HIS A 304 4.66 -14.00 -3.61
N ALA A 305 5.70 -13.41 -4.21
CA ALA A 305 6.92 -13.01 -3.52
C ALA A 305 6.70 -11.64 -2.87
N PHE A 306 6.60 -11.64 -1.55
CA PHE A 306 6.48 -10.41 -0.76
C PHE A 306 7.83 -9.72 -0.69
N ALA A 307 7.98 -8.72 -1.57
CA ALA A 307 9.06 -7.77 -1.58
C ALA A 307 8.64 -6.51 -0.82
N ALA A 308 9.54 -6.07 0.07
CA ALA A 308 9.66 -4.73 0.59
C ALA A 308 8.53 -4.17 1.48
N ALA A 309 8.79 -4.22 2.79
CA ALA A 309 8.59 -3.15 3.77
C ALA A 309 8.15 -3.77 5.08
N VAL A 310 9.03 -3.70 6.08
CA VAL A 310 8.58 -3.77 7.46
C VAL A 310 8.89 -2.41 8.10
N LEU A 311 7.91 -1.84 8.79
CA LEU A 311 7.90 -0.45 9.26
C LEU A 311 9.09 -0.04 10.11
N ASP A 312 9.59 1.18 9.89
CA ASP A 312 10.31 2.11 10.80
C ASP A 312 11.25 1.49 11.85
N GLY A 313 11.76 0.33 11.51
CA GLY A 313 12.47 -0.56 12.39
C GLY A 313 11.75 -1.12 13.63
N ARG A 314 10.52 -1.63 13.47
CA ARG A 314 9.70 -2.07 14.61
C ARG A 314 9.01 -3.42 14.42
N VAL A 315 8.27 -3.67 13.34
CA VAL A 315 7.90 -5.05 12.99
C VAL A 315 9.13 -5.74 12.38
N THR A 316 9.27 -7.07 12.47
CA THR A 316 10.25 -7.82 11.69
C THR A 316 9.72 -9.15 11.16
N ARG A 317 10.02 -9.43 9.89
CA ARG A 317 9.61 -10.64 9.19
C ARG A 317 10.65 -11.74 9.33
N VAL A 318 10.19 -12.94 9.67
CA VAL A 318 11.04 -14.12 9.79
C VAL A 318 10.82 -15.01 8.58
N LEU A 319 11.75 -14.94 7.62
CA LEU A 319 11.76 -15.79 6.45
C LEU A 319 12.69 -16.97 6.68
N VAL A 320 12.12 -18.15 6.95
CA VAL A 320 12.88 -19.41 6.89
C VAL A 320 12.18 -20.33 5.90
N ASP A 321 12.66 -20.33 4.65
CA ASP A 321 12.06 -21.11 3.57
C ASP A 321 12.22 -22.64 3.75
N GLU A 322 13.12 -23.06 4.64
CA GLU A 322 13.49 -24.45 4.82
C GLU A 322 13.54 -24.86 6.30
N GLN A 323 12.37 -25.12 6.89
CA GLN A 323 12.19 -25.77 8.20
C GLN A 323 13.09 -27.01 8.41
N LYS A 324 13.50 -27.67 7.32
CA LYS A 324 14.37 -28.86 7.33
C LYS A 324 15.79 -28.59 7.87
N HIS A 325 16.18 -27.31 7.96
CA HIS A 325 17.51 -26.89 8.41
C HIS A 325 17.53 -26.26 9.80
N LEU A 326 16.38 -26.22 10.48
CA LEU A 326 16.32 -25.77 11.86
C LEU A 326 16.61 -26.96 12.78
N HIS A 327 17.52 -26.76 13.74
CA HIS A 327 17.67 -27.69 14.85
C HIS A 327 16.46 -27.61 15.79
N ALA A 328 16.32 -28.58 16.70
CA ALA A 328 15.14 -28.72 17.53
C ALA A 328 14.79 -27.45 18.33
N GLU A 329 15.79 -26.79 18.93
CA GLU A 329 15.61 -25.54 19.69
C GLU A 329 15.14 -24.39 18.81
N GLN A 330 15.78 -24.20 17.65
CA GLN A 330 15.38 -23.18 16.67
C GLN A 330 13.97 -23.42 16.14
N ARG A 331 13.57 -24.68 15.99
CA ARG A 331 12.23 -25.05 15.55
C ARG A 331 11.16 -24.69 16.58
N THR A 332 11.42 -24.95 17.86
CA THR A 332 10.54 -24.53 18.96
C THR A 332 10.35 -23.01 18.96
N ASN A 333 11.44 -22.24 18.85
CA ASN A 333 11.36 -20.78 18.79
C ASN A 333 10.64 -20.29 17.52
N PHE A 334 10.88 -20.95 16.39
CA PHE A 334 10.21 -20.65 15.13
C PHE A 334 8.69 -20.92 15.17
N ASP A 335 8.27 -21.99 15.83
CA ASP A 335 6.86 -22.37 15.97
C ASP A 335 6.10 -21.46 16.95
N ALA A 336 6.80 -20.75 17.84
CA ALA A 336 6.21 -19.75 18.74
C ALA A 336 5.88 -18.41 18.05
N ILE A 337 6.37 -18.17 16.84
CA ILE A 337 6.11 -16.93 16.08
C ILE A 337 4.70 -16.98 15.49
N PRO A 338 3.88 -15.92 15.67
CA PRO A 338 2.56 -15.80 15.05
C PRO A 338 2.58 -16.08 13.55
N SER A 339 1.63 -16.91 13.10
CA SER A 339 1.50 -17.34 11.72
C SER A 339 0.23 -16.75 11.13
N PHE A 340 0.39 -15.90 10.13
CA PHE A 340 -0.72 -15.30 9.41
C PHE A 340 -0.99 -16.09 8.13
N ASP A 341 -2.26 -16.24 7.78
CA ASP A 341 -2.64 -16.72 6.45
C ASP A 341 -2.44 -15.62 5.40
N ARG A 342 -2.77 -15.91 4.13
CA ARG A 342 -2.52 -15.00 3.01
C ARG A 342 -3.30 -13.69 3.14
N GLU A 343 -4.59 -13.78 3.43
CA GLU A 343 -5.49 -12.61 3.39
C GLU A 343 -5.17 -11.66 4.54
N GLN A 344 -4.92 -12.23 5.71
CA GLN A 344 -4.39 -11.53 6.87
C GLN A 344 -3.05 -10.85 6.56
N TYR A 345 -2.18 -11.57 5.86
CA TYR A 345 -0.86 -11.08 5.51
C TYR A 345 -0.89 -9.92 4.52
N GLU A 346 -1.71 -9.98 3.47
CA GLU A 346 -1.91 -8.89 2.51
C GLU A 346 -2.48 -7.65 3.20
N THR A 347 -3.47 -7.83 4.10
CA THR A 347 -4.02 -6.74 4.91
C THR A 347 -2.95 -6.09 5.78
N LEU A 348 -2.13 -6.90 6.46
CA LEU A 348 -1.03 -6.39 7.27
C LEU A 348 -0.05 -5.59 6.40
N GLU A 349 0.32 -6.11 5.23
CA GLU A 349 1.21 -5.41 4.30
C GLU A 349 0.69 -4.02 3.92
N ASP A 350 -0.59 -3.92 3.59
CA ASP A 350 -1.20 -2.66 3.17
C ASP A 350 -1.31 -1.66 4.33
N ALA A 351 -1.57 -2.14 5.55
CA ALA A 351 -1.52 -1.34 6.77
C ALA A 351 -0.10 -0.80 7.03
N LEU A 352 0.92 -1.65 6.93
CA LEU A 352 2.32 -1.24 7.07
C LEU A 352 2.69 -0.21 5.98
N ARG A 353 2.41 -0.49 4.69
CA ARG A 353 2.69 0.44 3.59
C ARG A 353 2.00 1.79 3.78
N THR A 354 0.77 1.80 4.28
CA THR A 354 0.04 3.02 4.61
C THR A 354 0.77 3.82 5.70
N PHE A 355 1.20 3.17 6.77
CA PHE A 355 1.94 3.84 7.84
C PHE A 355 3.30 4.37 7.39
N ASP A 356 4.04 3.62 6.57
CA ASP A 356 5.32 4.07 5.99
C ASP A 356 5.10 5.27 5.08
N TYR A 357 4.07 5.23 4.23
CA TYR A 357 3.72 6.34 3.35
C TYR A 357 3.49 7.63 4.14
N TYR A 358 2.68 7.59 5.21
CA TYR A 358 2.41 8.76 6.03
C TYR A 358 3.61 9.17 6.88
N THR A 359 4.37 8.23 7.44
CA THR A 359 5.59 8.53 8.20
C THR A 359 6.64 9.23 7.32
N ASN A 360 6.88 8.71 6.11
CA ASN A 360 7.77 9.33 5.13
C ASN A 360 7.25 10.71 4.70
N THR A 361 5.93 10.85 4.53
CA THR A 361 5.29 12.14 4.22
C THR A 361 5.55 13.15 5.35
N ILE A 362 5.33 12.78 6.62
CA ILE A 362 5.56 13.64 7.79
C ILE A 362 7.05 14.01 7.92
N ASN A 363 7.96 13.07 7.70
CA ASN A 363 9.40 13.33 7.71
C ASN A 363 9.82 14.28 6.57
N ALA A 364 9.23 14.13 5.39
CA ALA A 364 9.44 15.04 4.27
C ALA A 364 8.90 16.44 4.58
N ILE A 365 7.69 16.56 5.15
CA ILE A 365 7.14 17.85 5.63
C ILE A 365 8.12 18.50 6.60
N ARG A 366 8.63 17.77 7.60
CA ARG A 366 9.59 18.28 8.58
C ARG A 366 10.86 18.81 7.92
N LYS A 367 11.41 18.07 6.95
CA LYS A 367 12.59 18.48 6.19
C LYS A 367 12.35 19.74 5.37
N GLU A 368 11.22 19.80 4.67
CA GLU A 368 10.83 20.96 3.85
C GLU A 368 10.51 22.18 4.74
N SER A 369 9.95 21.99 5.92
CA SER A 369 9.67 23.06 6.90
C SER A 369 10.90 23.64 7.58
N ALA A 370 12.07 22.98 7.49
CA ALA A 370 13.32 23.50 8.02
C ALA A 370 13.84 24.71 7.20
N ALA A 371 13.34 24.91 5.97
CA ALA A 371 13.63 26.07 5.15
C ALA A 371 12.88 27.32 5.64
N PRO A 372 13.46 28.53 5.47
CA PRO A 372 12.85 29.76 5.97
C PRO A 372 11.46 30.02 5.36
N PRO A 373 10.50 30.59 6.14
CA PRO A 373 9.07 30.66 5.78
C PRO A 373 8.73 31.43 4.48
N LYS A 374 9.67 32.19 3.93
CA LYS A 374 9.42 33.08 2.78
C LYS A 374 9.21 32.35 1.45
N SER A 375 9.44 31.04 1.38
CA SER A 375 9.19 30.27 0.15
C SER A 375 9.11 28.76 0.41
N TRP A 376 8.08 28.27 1.11
CA TRP A 376 7.88 26.82 1.14
C TRP A 376 7.56 26.29 -0.26
N PRO A 377 8.22 25.22 -0.70
CA PRO A 377 7.97 24.65 -2.03
C PRO A 377 6.53 24.16 -2.14
N ARG A 378 5.98 24.15 -3.36
CA ARG A 378 4.67 23.51 -3.67
C ARG A 378 4.54 22.11 -3.06
N ARG A 379 5.66 21.37 -3.07
CA ARG A 379 5.79 20.05 -2.48
C ARG A 379 5.43 19.98 -1.00
N TYR A 380 5.75 21.00 -0.19
CA TYR A 380 5.34 21.03 1.22
C TYR A 380 3.81 20.99 1.34
N PHE A 381 3.12 21.82 0.55
CA PHE A 381 1.66 21.92 0.58
C PHE A 381 0.98 20.63 0.13
N ASP A 382 1.51 19.99 -0.93
CA ASP A 382 1.00 18.72 -1.43
C ASP A 382 1.16 17.60 -0.37
N LEU A 383 2.33 17.55 0.30
CA LEU A 383 2.61 16.58 1.37
C LEU A 383 1.74 16.84 2.61
N ALA A 384 1.60 18.09 3.04
CA ALA A 384 0.79 18.43 4.21
C ALA A 384 -0.70 18.14 3.98
N GLN A 385 -1.23 18.42 2.77
CA GLN A 385 -2.60 18.06 2.39
C GLN A 385 -2.84 16.56 2.47
N THR A 386 -1.89 15.77 1.97
CA THR A 386 -1.92 14.30 2.07
C THR A 386 -1.94 13.87 3.55
N ALA A 387 -1.06 14.43 4.38
CA ALA A 387 -0.94 14.04 5.79
C ALA A 387 -2.21 14.36 6.62
N LEU A 388 -3.05 15.30 6.19
CA LEU A 388 -4.34 15.57 6.86
C LEU A 388 -5.32 14.40 6.77
N HIS A 389 -5.25 13.53 5.75
CA HIS A 389 -6.05 12.28 5.71
C HIS A 389 -5.67 11.34 6.85
N PHE A 390 -4.41 11.36 7.25
CA PHE A 390 -3.93 10.55 8.36
C PHE A 390 -4.43 11.07 9.71
N VAL A 391 -4.55 12.39 9.87
CA VAL A 391 -5.18 13.03 11.03
C VAL A 391 -6.66 12.66 11.11
N LEU A 392 -7.39 12.75 9.98
CA LEU A 392 -8.79 12.34 9.90
C LEU A 392 -9.00 10.90 10.39
N SER A 393 -8.09 9.99 10.04
CA SER A 393 -8.24 8.56 10.32
C SER A 393 -7.80 8.12 11.72
N ASN A 394 -6.94 8.91 12.40
CA ASN A 394 -6.29 8.46 13.64
C ASN A 394 -6.53 9.37 14.84
N VAL A 395 -6.70 10.66 14.61
CA VAL A 395 -6.92 11.67 15.65
C VAL A 395 -7.95 12.67 15.13
N THR A 396 -9.09 12.17 14.66
CA THR A 396 -10.15 12.93 13.98
C THR A 396 -10.55 14.21 14.74
N ALA A 397 -10.59 14.15 16.08
CA ALA A 397 -10.91 15.30 16.93
C ALA A 397 -9.94 16.49 16.76
N ARG A 398 -8.70 16.24 16.30
CA ARG A 398 -7.69 17.27 16.01
C ARG A 398 -7.73 17.76 14.55
N LEU A 399 -8.54 17.16 13.68
CA LEU A 399 -8.62 17.55 12.27
C LEU A 399 -9.02 19.02 12.06
N PRO A 400 -10.02 19.59 12.77
CA PRO A 400 -10.37 21.00 12.59
C PRO A 400 -9.20 21.94 12.88
N GLU A 401 -8.39 21.63 13.90
CA GLU A 401 -7.19 22.38 14.26
C GLU A 401 -6.09 22.22 13.22
N ALA A 402 -5.82 20.99 12.79
CA ALA A 402 -4.80 20.69 11.76
C ALA A 402 -5.13 21.39 10.42
N MET A 403 -6.40 21.38 10.00
CA MET A 403 -6.84 22.09 8.80
C MET A 403 -6.63 23.60 8.91
N ARG A 404 -6.93 24.20 10.07
CA ARG A 404 -6.69 25.64 10.31
C ARG A 404 -5.20 25.97 10.18
N LEU A 405 -4.34 25.20 10.84
CA LEU A 405 -2.89 25.39 10.80
C LEU A 405 -2.35 25.23 9.38
N TYR A 406 -2.81 24.21 8.65
CA TYR A 406 -2.48 24.04 7.24
C TYR A 406 -2.91 25.25 6.38
N GLN A 407 -4.13 25.77 6.56
CA GLN A 407 -4.60 26.94 5.81
C GLN A 407 -3.78 28.20 6.09
N GLU A 408 -3.31 28.40 7.33
CA GLU A 408 -2.36 29.49 7.67
C GLU A 408 -1.06 29.36 6.88
N THR A 409 -0.57 28.13 6.66
CA THR A 409 0.64 27.91 5.84
C THR A 409 0.42 28.27 4.38
N VAL A 410 -0.71 27.87 3.80
CA VAL A 410 -1.04 28.13 2.39
C VAL A 410 -1.23 29.62 2.11
N THR A 411 -1.81 30.34 3.06
CA THR A 411 -2.08 31.79 2.93
C THR A 411 -0.86 32.68 3.21
N GLY A 412 0.30 32.09 3.52
CA GLY A 412 1.52 32.83 3.83
C GLY A 412 1.51 33.54 5.19
N ASN A 413 0.52 33.22 6.04
CA ASN A 413 0.34 33.81 7.37
C ASN A 413 0.92 32.93 8.50
N ALA A 414 1.42 31.73 8.20
CA ALA A 414 1.93 30.82 9.20
C ALA A 414 3.18 31.37 9.90
N SER A 415 3.13 31.36 11.23
CA SER A 415 4.32 31.47 12.07
C SER A 415 5.06 30.12 12.08
N ARG A 416 6.31 30.14 12.56
CA ARG A 416 7.05 28.90 12.84
C ARG A 416 6.30 28.03 13.86
N GLU A 417 5.64 28.65 14.83
CA GLU A 417 4.82 27.98 15.84
C GLU A 417 3.62 27.26 15.21
N SER A 418 2.95 27.85 14.20
CA SER A 418 1.84 27.18 13.50
C SER A 418 2.30 25.89 12.79
N VAL A 419 3.51 25.89 12.22
CA VAL A 419 4.07 24.69 11.56
C VAL A 419 4.49 23.64 12.57
N GLU A 420 5.12 24.05 13.66
CA GLU A 420 5.51 23.15 14.75
C GLU A 420 4.26 22.50 15.36
N ALA A 421 3.19 23.27 15.62
CA ALA A 421 1.91 22.74 16.09
C ALA A 421 1.25 21.77 15.08
N LEU A 422 1.35 22.04 13.77
CA LEU A 422 0.85 21.09 12.76
C LEU A 422 1.65 19.78 12.80
N LEU A 423 2.97 19.86 12.88
CA LEU A 423 3.85 18.69 12.98
C LEU A 423 3.59 17.88 14.26
N GLU A 424 3.27 18.53 15.38
CA GLU A 424 2.87 17.85 16.62
C GLU A 424 1.60 17.03 16.43
N ILE A 425 0.56 17.58 15.80
CA ILE A 425 -0.67 16.83 15.51
C ILE A 425 -0.40 15.65 14.56
N LEU A 426 0.48 15.85 13.57
CA LEU A 426 0.88 14.78 12.64
C LEU A 426 1.67 13.66 13.36
N ASP A 427 2.56 14.02 14.29
CA ASP A 427 3.28 13.05 15.11
C ASP A 427 2.36 12.31 16.09
N GLU A 428 1.36 12.98 16.64
CA GLU A 428 0.31 12.36 17.47
C GLU A 428 -0.46 11.32 16.65
N ALA A 429 -0.93 11.68 15.45
CA ALA A 429 -1.60 10.76 14.52
C ALA A 429 -0.74 9.52 14.21
N LYS A 430 0.56 9.74 13.96
CA LYS A 430 1.56 8.68 13.74
C LYS A 430 1.72 7.80 14.97
N GLN A 431 1.79 8.37 16.16
CA GLN A 431 1.92 7.60 17.39
C GLN A 431 0.67 6.76 17.65
N THR A 432 -0.52 7.34 17.47
CA THR A 432 -1.80 6.63 17.64
C THR A 432 -1.93 5.46 16.67
N TYR A 433 -1.66 5.65 15.37
CA TYR A 433 -1.71 4.54 14.43
C TYR A 433 -0.68 3.46 14.75
N ALA A 434 0.55 3.86 15.12
CA ALA A 434 1.58 2.92 15.52
C ALA A 434 1.09 2.06 16.70
N GLU A 435 0.61 2.69 17.78
CA GLU A 435 0.12 1.98 18.96
C GLU A 435 -1.03 1.03 18.64
N PHE A 436 -2.01 1.50 17.84
CA PHE A 436 -3.10 0.66 17.35
C PHE A 436 -2.59 -0.54 16.54
N LEU A 437 -1.68 -0.33 15.59
CA LEU A 437 -1.09 -1.38 14.77
C LEU A 437 -0.31 -2.41 15.61
N TYR A 438 0.59 -1.96 16.50
CA TYR A 438 1.40 -2.88 17.29
C TYR A 438 0.58 -3.63 18.34
N ALA A 439 -0.53 -3.06 18.82
CA ALA A 439 -1.44 -3.74 19.73
C ALA A 439 -2.16 -4.93 19.08
N HIS A 440 -2.54 -4.82 17.79
CA HIS A 440 -3.43 -5.80 17.16
C HIS A 440 -2.77 -6.70 16.10
N VAL A 441 -1.52 -6.42 15.72
CA VAL A 441 -0.70 -7.30 14.87
C VAL A 441 -0.06 -8.45 15.67
N GLY A 442 -0.25 -8.48 17.00
CA GLY A 442 0.24 -9.56 17.87
C GLY A 442 -0.46 -10.91 17.65
N SER A 443 -1.69 -10.90 17.14
CA SER A 443 -2.52 -12.07 16.93
C SER A 443 -3.24 -12.04 15.58
N PRO A 444 -3.28 -13.15 14.82
CA PRO A 444 -4.12 -13.26 13.63
C PRO A 444 -5.60 -12.93 13.88
N ALA A 445 -6.12 -13.26 15.07
CA ALA A 445 -7.52 -12.98 15.41
C ALA A 445 -7.80 -11.48 15.58
N GLU A 446 -6.89 -10.76 16.22
CA GLU A 446 -7.00 -9.31 16.45
C GLU A 446 -6.87 -8.55 15.12
N LEU A 447 -5.95 -8.98 14.24
CA LEU A 447 -5.82 -8.41 12.91
C LEU A 447 -7.12 -8.53 12.09
N VAL A 448 -7.76 -9.71 12.09
CA VAL A 448 -9.04 -9.94 11.40
C VAL A 448 -10.16 -9.07 11.97
N GLN A 449 -10.11 -8.79 13.27
CA GLN A 449 -11.11 -7.97 13.92
C GLN A 449 -10.93 -6.47 13.61
N GLU A 450 -9.69 -5.99 13.66
CA GLU A 450 -9.40 -4.54 13.69
C GLU A 450 -8.97 -3.95 12.35
N PHE A 451 -8.28 -4.73 11.51
CA PHE A 451 -7.70 -4.25 10.25
C PHE A 451 -8.41 -4.79 8.99
N MET A 452 -9.26 -5.80 9.15
CA MET A 452 -10.05 -6.37 8.06
C MET A 452 -11.52 -5.99 8.23
N PRO A 453 -11.91 -4.71 8.00
CA PRO A 453 -13.32 -4.37 8.00
C PRO A 453 -14.01 -5.20 6.91
N GLU A 454 -15.15 -5.78 7.26
CA GLU A 454 -15.92 -6.53 6.28
C GLU A 454 -16.56 -5.53 5.31
N ILE A 455 -16.10 -5.56 4.07
CA ILE A 455 -16.75 -4.86 2.97
C ILE A 455 -18.00 -5.65 2.62
N SER A 456 -19.14 -5.19 3.13
CA SER A 456 -20.42 -5.78 2.78
C SER A 456 -20.87 -5.22 1.44
N LYS A 457 -20.94 -6.10 0.44
CA LYS A 457 -21.54 -5.80 -0.86
C LYS A 457 -22.99 -6.23 -0.81
N ARG A 458 -23.90 -5.29 -1.02
CA ARG A 458 -25.34 -5.55 -1.00
C ARG A 458 -25.96 -5.05 -2.28
N ASP A 459 -26.64 -5.93 -2.99
CA ASP A 459 -27.46 -5.52 -4.12
C ASP A 459 -28.84 -5.11 -3.56
N VAL A 460 -29.11 -3.81 -3.57
CA VAL A 460 -30.36 -3.23 -3.09
C VAL A 460 -31.35 -3.21 -4.24
N SER A 461 -32.40 -4.01 -4.10
CA SER A 461 -33.50 -4.06 -5.07
C SER A 461 -34.59 -3.06 -4.69
N PHE A 462 -34.99 -2.25 -5.66
CA PHE A 462 -36.12 -1.33 -5.51
C PHE A 462 -37.43 -2.05 -5.87
N GLY A 463 -38.52 -1.68 -5.21
CA GLY A 463 -39.84 -2.29 -5.41
C GLY A 463 -40.79 -2.07 -4.22
N PRO A 464 -41.92 -2.80 -4.17
CA PRO A 464 -42.92 -2.65 -3.12
C PRO A 464 -42.39 -2.85 -1.69
N GLU A 465 -41.49 -3.82 -1.50
CA GLU A 465 -40.89 -4.09 -0.19
C GLU A 465 -39.97 -2.96 0.27
N TYR A 466 -39.15 -2.42 -0.65
CA TYR A 466 -38.31 -1.26 -0.38
C TYR A 466 -39.16 -0.02 -0.07
N LEU A 467 -40.26 0.18 -0.81
CA LEU A 467 -41.18 1.29 -0.57
C LEU A 467 -41.77 1.23 0.83
N ALA A 468 -42.26 0.07 1.26
CA ALA A 468 -42.77 -0.13 2.60
C ALA A 468 -41.68 0.10 3.68
N TYR A 469 -40.43 -0.29 3.41
CA TYR A 469 -39.30 0.03 4.27
C TYR A 469 -39.07 1.55 4.35
N ALA A 470 -38.99 2.23 3.21
CA ALA A 470 -38.73 3.67 3.12
C ALA A 470 -39.82 4.48 3.84
N GLU A 471 -41.10 4.15 3.64
CA GLU A 471 -42.24 4.77 4.34
C GLU A 471 -42.15 4.66 5.86
N ARG A 472 -41.53 3.60 6.37
CA ARG A 472 -41.37 3.37 7.81
C ARG A 472 -40.18 4.15 8.39
N VAL A 473 -39.08 4.26 7.66
CA VAL A 473 -37.79 4.70 8.22
C VAL A 473 -37.33 6.07 7.77
N CYS A 474 -37.81 6.57 6.63
CA CYS A 474 -37.40 7.86 6.08
C CYS A 474 -38.32 9.00 6.54
N ALA A 475 -37.89 10.23 6.28
CA ALA A 475 -38.78 11.39 6.29
C ALA A 475 -39.87 11.26 5.22
N SER A 476 -40.98 11.99 5.38
CA SER A 476 -42.10 11.96 4.41
C SER A 476 -41.71 12.46 3.02
N ASP A 477 -40.72 13.36 2.96
CA ASP A 477 -40.09 13.88 1.74
C ASP A 477 -38.72 13.22 1.48
N GLY A 478 -38.40 12.15 2.22
CA GLY A 478 -37.11 11.47 2.18
C GLY A 478 -36.98 10.39 1.12
N PHE A 479 -38.00 10.17 0.29
CA PHE A 479 -37.99 9.17 -0.77
C PHE A 479 -38.96 9.55 -1.89
N ASP A 480 -38.67 9.10 -3.10
CA ASP A 480 -39.56 9.23 -4.25
C ASP A 480 -40.17 7.87 -4.63
N ARG A 481 -41.51 7.80 -4.64
CA ARG A 481 -42.24 6.55 -4.90
C ARG A 481 -41.97 6.03 -6.32
N ARG A 482 -41.83 6.92 -7.32
CA ARG A 482 -41.60 6.53 -8.71
C ARG A 482 -40.19 5.97 -8.88
N LEU A 483 -39.20 6.58 -8.25
CA LEU A 483 -37.84 6.04 -8.24
C LEU A 483 -37.81 4.64 -7.65
N ILE A 484 -38.40 4.45 -6.46
CA ILE A 484 -38.42 3.14 -5.81
C ILE A 484 -39.19 2.09 -6.65
N GLN A 485 -40.16 2.50 -7.47
CA GLN A 485 -40.92 1.56 -8.29
C GLN A 485 -40.23 1.19 -9.60
N ASN A 486 -39.42 2.08 -10.16
CA ASN A 486 -38.89 1.94 -11.53
C ASN A 486 -37.37 1.78 -11.60
N ALA A 487 -36.64 1.97 -10.50
CA ALA A 487 -35.19 1.93 -10.48
C ALA A 487 -34.63 0.50 -10.63
N PRO A 488 -33.52 0.34 -11.36
CA PRO A 488 -32.78 -0.92 -11.37
C PRO A 488 -32.12 -1.16 -10.01
N PRO A 489 -31.83 -2.42 -9.64
CA PRO A 489 -31.06 -2.73 -8.45
C PRO A 489 -29.69 -2.05 -8.49
N VAL A 490 -29.21 -1.61 -7.32
CA VAL A 490 -27.92 -0.92 -7.19
C VAL A 490 -27.02 -1.65 -6.22
N ARG A 491 -25.71 -1.52 -6.42
CA ARG A 491 -24.75 -2.04 -5.45
C ARG A 491 -24.47 -0.99 -4.40
N VAL A 492 -24.71 -1.36 -3.15
CA VAL A 492 -24.28 -0.61 -1.98
C VAL A 492 -23.10 -1.32 -1.33
N VAL A 493 -22.03 -0.57 -1.11
CA VAL A 493 -20.83 -1.00 -0.40
C VAL A 493 -20.84 -0.33 0.96
N SER A 494 -20.98 -1.10 2.02
CA SER A 494 -20.87 -0.63 3.40
C SER A 494 -19.65 -1.23 4.07
N LEU A 495 -19.06 -0.47 4.99
CA LEU A 495 -18.00 -0.96 5.85
C LEU A 495 -18.56 -1.37 7.19
N ASN A 496 -18.33 -2.63 7.53
CA ASN A 496 -18.62 -3.17 8.85
C ASN A 496 -17.31 -3.23 9.63
N TYR A 497 -17.07 -2.23 10.46
CA TYR A 497 -16.01 -2.30 11.46
C TYR A 497 -16.45 -3.24 12.59
N LYS A 498 -15.58 -4.15 13.01
CA LYS A 498 -15.88 -5.10 14.09
C LYS A 498 -15.53 -4.56 15.49
N SER A 499 -14.98 -3.36 15.58
CA SER A 499 -14.58 -2.73 16.84
C SER A 499 -15.30 -1.42 17.11
N GLU A 500 -15.35 -1.06 18.41
CA GLU A 500 -15.94 0.17 18.92
C GLU A 500 -14.94 1.36 18.92
N ASP A 501 -13.68 1.11 18.51
CA ASP A 501 -12.58 2.09 18.54
C ASP A 501 -12.73 3.11 17.40
N PRO A 502 -12.67 4.43 17.66
CA PRO A 502 -13.24 5.47 16.81
C PRO A 502 -12.29 5.94 15.71
N THR A 503 -11.56 5.02 15.04
CA THR A 503 -10.85 5.41 13.80
C THR A 503 -11.80 5.92 12.72
N GLY A 504 -13.14 5.79 12.88
CA GLY A 504 -14.20 6.70 12.43
C GLY A 504 -14.29 7.02 10.93
N ALA A 505 -13.32 6.58 10.14
CA ALA A 505 -13.04 6.88 8.76
C ALA A 505 -12.48 5.60 8.13
N ILE A 506 -12.63 5.49 6.81
CA ILE A 506 -12.15 4.36 6.03
C ILE A 506 -10.63 4.43 5.97
N PRO A 507 -9.88 3.46 6.52
CA PRO A 507 -8.43 3.47 6.40
C PRO A 507 -8.04 3.56 4.93
N TYR A 508 -6.97 4.31 4.63
CA TYR A 508 -6.52 4.59 3.26
C TYR A 508 -6.36 3.34 2.36
N HIS A 509 -6.06 2.17 2.94
CA HIS A 509 -5.97 0.89 2.22
C HIS A 509 -7.34 0.25 1.91
N VAL A 510 -8.36 0.51 2.73
CA VAL A 510 -9.73 0.00 2.57
C VAL A 510 -10.51 0.82 1.53
N GLU A 511 -10.12 2.08 1.33
CA GLU A 511 -10.70 2.95 0.29
C GLU A 511 -10.66 2.32 -1.11
N GLU A 512 -9.52 1.72 -1.47
CA GLU A 512 -9.34 1.08 -2.78
C GLU A 512 -10.25 -0.14 -2.92
N SER A 513 -10.35 -0.94 -1.87
CA SER A 513 -11.25 -2.09 -1.82
C SER A 513 -12.73 -1.68 -1.97
N CYS A 514 -13.12 -0.50 -1.46
CA CYS A 514 -14.45 0.06 -1.69
C CYS A 514 -14.67 0.48 -3.16
N LEU A 515 -13.69 1.14 -3.78
CA LEU A 515 -13.76 1.53 -5.20
C LEU A 515 -13.82 0.29 -6.12
N GLU A 516 -13.04 -0.74 -5.83
CA GLU A 516 -13.03 -2.01 -6.55
C GLU A 516 -14.32 -2.81 -6.34
N ALA A 517 -14.90 -2.77 -5.14
CA ALA A 517 -16.20 -3.37 -4.86
C ALA A 517 -17.33 -2.77 -5.73
N LEU A 518 -17.28 -1.45 -5.95
CA LEU A 518 -18.15 -0.76 -6.89
C LEU A 518 -17.75 -0.94 -8.37
N ARG A 519 -16.53 -1.41 -8.63
CA ARG A 519 -15.96 -1.60 -9.99
C ARG A 519 -15.78 -0.27 -10.73
N LEU A 520 -15.37 0.77 -10.01
CA LEU A 520 -15.07 2.08 -10.60
C LEU A 520 -13.75 2.03 -11.37
N ASP A 521 -13.76 2.55 -12.60
CA ASP A 521 -12.60 2.57 -13.48
C ASP A 521 -11.87 3.91 -13.35
N ARG A 522 -10.64 3.89 -12.83
CA ARG A 522 -9.83 5.07 -12.53
C ARG A 522 -9.27 5.77 -13.79
N ALA A 523 -9.38 5.13 -14.96
CA ALA A 523 -8.88 5.69 -16.23
C ALA A 523 -9.91 6.55 -16.97
N ARG A 524 -10.96 6.99 -16.26
CA ARG A 524 -12.08 7.75 -16.84
C ARG A 524 -12.11 9.19 -16.31
N PRO A 525 -12.53 10.16 -17.15
CA PRO A 525 -12.81 11.50 -16.67
C PRO A 525 -13.84 11.50 -15.54
N PHE A 526 -13.77 12.49 -14.66
CA PHE A 526 -14.59 12.54 -13.45
C PHE A 526 -15.45 13.81 -13.39
N ILE A 527 -16.74 13.63 -13.12
CA ILE A 527 -17.69 14.74 -12.96
C ILE A 527 -18.34 14.62 -11.57
N ASN A 528 -18.10 15.61 -10.70
CA ASN A 528 -18.73 15.71 -9.39
C ASN A 528 -19.94 16.65 -9.44
N ILE A 529 -21.09 16.22 -8.95
CA ILE A 529 -22.33 16.99 -8.96
C ILE A 529 -22.71 17.44 -7.56
N ILE A 530 -22.83 18.76 -7.39
CA ILE A 530 -23.25 19.37 -6.13
C ILE A 530 -24.55 20.15 -6.33
N GLY A 531 -25.48 19.94 -5.39
CA GLY A 531 -26.73 20.70 -5.32
C GLY A 531 -27.44 20.58 -3.97
N GLY A 532 -28.52 21.32 -3.82
CA GLY A 532 -29.30 21.44 -2.60
C GLY A 532 -30.34 20.33 -2.46
N CYS A 533 -30.58 19.94 -1.20
CA CYS A 533 -31.49 18.85 -0.83
C CYS A 533 -32.98 19.24 -0.83
N ARG A 534 -33.32 20.54 -0.94
CA ARG A 534 -34.72 21.04 -0.81
C ARG A 534 -35.11 21.97 -1.96
N PHE A 535 -36.28 21.70 -2.53
CA PHE A 535 -36.83 22.27 -3.76
C PHE A 535 -37.08 23.78 -3.72
N ALA A 536 -36.91 24.42 -4.88
CA ALA A 536 -37.38 25.77 -5.18
C ALA A 536 -38.33 25.72 -6.38
N GLY A 537 -39.60 25.35 -6.14
CA GLY A 537 -40.70 25.46 -7.12
C GLY A 537 -40.71 24.46 -8.28
N GLY A 538 -41.89 24.26 -8.89
CA GLY A 538 -42.10 23.35 -10.02
C GLY A 538 -42.27 21.88 -9.62
N SER A 539 -42.82 21.07 -10.53
CA SER A 539 -42.85 19.61 -10.38
C SER A 539 -41.63 19.01 -11.08
N LEU A 540 -40.91 18.08 -10.43
CA LEU A 540 -39.87 17.28 -11.10
C LEU A 540 -40.41 16.44 -12.27
N GLU A 541 -41.73 16.37 -12.43
CA GLU A 541 -42.38 15.73 -13.57
C GLU A 541 -42.22 16.54 -14.86
N ASP A 542 -41.87 17.82 -14.76
CA ASP A 542 -41.60 18.66 -15.91
C ASP A 542 -40.19 18.36 -16.45
N ALA A 543 -40.09 17.89 -17.70
CA ALA A 543 -38.81 17.69 -18.37
C ALA A 543 -38.01 19.00 -18.49
N GLU A 544 -38.70 20.13 -18.53
CA GLU A 544 -38.10 21.46 -18.56
C GLU A 544 -37.65 21.96 -17.19
N HIS A 545 -37.85 21.16 -16.13
CA HIS A 545 -37.37 21.48 -14.79
C HIS A 545 -35.83 21.65 -14.80
N PRO A 546 -35.27 22.70 -14.16
CA PRO A 546 -33.83 22.99 -14.21
C PRO A 546 -32.94 21.82 -13.77
N LEU A 547 -33.32 21.09 -12.71
CA LEU A 547 -32.55 19.91 -12.28
C LEU A 547 -32.60 18.75 -13.28
N ASN A 548 -33.69 18.58 -14.02
CA ASN A 548 -33.82 17.54 -15.04
C ASN A 548 -32.99 17.89 -16.27
N ARG A 549 -33.01 19.17 -16.69
CA ARG A 549 -32.14 19.69 -17.75
C ARG A 549 -30.66 19.53 -17.38
N MET A 550 -30.28 19.85 -16.15
CA MET A 550 -28.93 19.64 -15.63
C MET A 550 -28.53 18.16 -15.70
N ALA A 551 -29.35 17.26 -15.15
CA ALA A 551 -29.05 15.83 -15.13
C ALA A 551 -28.92 15.25 -16.54
N SER A 552 -29.81 15.63 -17.46
CA SER A 552 -29.77 15.21 -18.86
C SER A 552 -28.51 15.72 -19.58
N ALA A 553 -28.18 17.00 -19.44
CA ALA A 553 -26.99 17.60 -20.05
C ALA A 553 -25.70 16.93 -19.56
N VAL A 554 -25.58 16.73 -18.25
CA VAL A 554 -24.43 16.03 -17.64
C VAL A 554 -24.33 14.60 -18.16
N LEU A 555 -25.41 13.83 -18.12
CA LEU A 555 -25.37 12.42 -18.51
C LEU A 555 -25.03 12.21 -19.98
N LYS A 556 -25.53 13.09 -20.85
CA LYS A 556 -25.21 13.06 -22.28
C LYS A 556 -23.72 13.28 -22.53
N VAL A 557 -23.13 14.31 -21.91
CA VAL A 557 -21.68 14.54 -22.03
C VAL A 557 -20.88 13.41 -21.39
N ALA A 558 -21.30 12.94 -20.20
CA ALA A 558 -20.66 11.84 -19.51
C ALA A 558 -20.66 10.56 -20.35
N HIS A 559 -21.73 10.28 -21.09
CA HIS A 559 -21.82 9.12 -21.98
C HIS A 559 -20.81 9.23 -23.13
N ASP A 560 -20.77 10.37 -23.80
CA ASP A 560 -19.87 10.61 -24.93
C ASP A 560 -18.39 10.39 -24.55
N ILE A 561 -18.00 10.77 -23.33
CA ILE A 561 -16.63 10.67 -22.83
C ILE A 561 -16.38 9.49 -21.89
N ARG A 562 -17.41 8.67 -21.62
CA ARG A 562 -17.39 7.51 -20.72
C ARG A 562 -16.92 7.86 -19.30
N ALA A 563 -17.44 8.95 -18.73
CA ALA A 563 -17.04 9.45 -17.43
C ALA A 563 -17.57 8.63 -16.24
N ASN A 564 -16.87 8.77 -15.12
CA ASN A 564 -17.40 8.53 -13.78
C ASN A 564 -18.16 9.79 -13.33
N VAL A 565 -19.39 9.63 -12.83
CA VAL A 565 -20.22 10.74 -12.37
C VAL A 565 -20.60 10.52 -10.91
N ALA A 566 -20.06 11.33 -10.02
CA ALA A 566 -20.46 11.34 -8.61
C ALA A 566 -21.70 12.22 -8.42
N VAL A 567 -22.74 11.65 -7.82
CA VAL A 567 -24.01 12.34 -7.54
C VAL A 567 -24.36 12.23 -6.06
N PRO A 568 -25.28 13.06 -5.55
CA PRO A 568 -25.78 12.90 -4.19
C PRO A 568 -26.51 11.57 -4.00
N GLY A 569 -26.06 10.79 -3.00
CA GLY A 569 -26.53 9.41 -2.81
C GLY A 569 -27.78 9.26 -1.96
N THR A 570 -28.45 10.36 -1.60
CA THR A 570 -29.78 10.34 -0.97
C THR A 570 -30.84 10.91 -1.91
N GLN A 571 -32.05 10.34 -1.83
CA GLN A 571 -33.22 10.78 -2.61
C GLN A 571 -33.77 12.11 -2.08
N SER A 572 -33.04 13.19 -2.32
CA SER A 572 -33.44 14.57 -2.00
C SER A 572 -33.02 15.52 -3.12
N GLY A 573 -33.88 16.47 -3.49
CA GLY A 573 -33.60 17.51 -4.50
C GLY A 573 -32.94 16.95 -5.77
N ILE A 574 -31.66 17.29 -5.96
CA ILE A 574 -30.84 16.87 -7.11
C ILE A 574 -30.62 15.35 -7.19
N GLY A 575 -30.59 14.64 -6.06
CA GLY A 575 -30.46 13.18 -6.03
C GLY A 575 -31.65 12.48 -6.67
N VAL A 576 -32.86 13.05 -6.53
CA VAL A 576 -34.06 12.53 -7.22
C VAL A 576 -33.94 12.74 -8.74
N ALA A 577 -33.50 13.93 -9.18
CA ALA A 577 -33.35 14.24 -10.61
C ALA A 577 -32.32 13.33 -11.30
N PHE A 578 -31.15 13.13 -10.69
CA PHE A 578 -30.14 12.19 -11.22
C PHE A 578 -30.58 10.74 -11.10
N GLY A 579 -31.33 10.37 -10.06
CA GLY A 579 -31.96 9.05 -9.95
C GLY A 579 -32.90 8.79 -11.13
N LEU A 580 -33.77 9.74 -11.48
CA LEU A 580 -34.72 9.61 -12.59
C LEU A 580 -33.99 9.52 -13.92
N ALA A 581 -32.97 10.37 -14.10
CA ALA A 581 -32.16 10.36 -15.29
C ALA A 581 -31.35 9.05 -15.43
N ASN A 582 -30.92 8.43 -14.33
CA ASN A 582 -30.30 7.11 -14.37
C ASN A 582 -31.28 6.00 -14.81
N VAL A 583 -32.53 6.02 -14.34
CA VAL A 583 -33.54 5.07 -14.80
C VAL A 583 -33.74 5.17 -16.31
N HIS A 584 -33.84 6.39 -16.83
CA HIS A 584 -33.93 6.61 -18.28
C HIS A 584 -32.68 6.16 -19.02
N TYR A 585 -31.50 6.55 -18.54
CA TYR A 585 -30.22 6.16 -19.13
C TYR A 585 -30.06 4.64 -19.20
N ALA A 586 -30.37 3.91 -18.11
CA ALA A 586 -30.30 2.46 -18.09
C ALA A 586 -31.22 1.83 -19.15
N SER A 587 -32.46 2.32 -19.29
CA SER A 587 -33.39 1.81 -20.29
C SER A 587 -32.90 1.96 -21.73
N GLU A 588 -32.06 2.97 -22.00
CA GLU A 588 -31.50 3.24 -23.33
C GLU A 588 -30.17 2.51 -23.57
N PHE A 589 -29.28 2.47 -22.58
CA PHE A 589 -27.87 2.12 -22.78
C PHE A 589 -27.38 0.88 -22.00
N GLU A 590 -28.23 0.21 -21.21
CA GLU A 590 -27.83 -0.99 -20.43
C GLU A 590 -27.29 -2.13 -21.30
N HIS A 591 -27.74 -2.22 -22.55
CA HIS A 591 -27.29 -3.22 -23.52
C HIS A 591 -25.82 -3.06 -23.96
N LEU A 592 -25.20 -1.90 -23.71
CA LEU A 592 -23.81 -1.64 -24.06
C LEU A 592 -22.85 -2.33 -23.06
N PRO A 593 -21.59 -2.60 -23.43
CA PRO A 593 -20.58 -3.03 -22.46
C PRO A 593 -20.36 -1.97 -21.36
N LYS A 594 -20.12 -2.38 -20.11
CA LYS A 594 -19.87 -1.44 -18.97
C LYS A 594 -18.76 -0.41 -19.22
N LYS A 595 -17.77 -0.74 -20.06
CA LYS A 595 -16.68 0.18 -20.47
C LYS A 595 -17.12 1.33 -21.37
N GLU A 596 -18.29 1.20 -22.00
CA GLU A 596 -18.89 2.18 -22.92
C GLU A 596 -20.05 2.94 -22.27
N GLN A 597 -20.43 2.58 -21.03
CA GLN A 597 -21.47 3.25 -20.27
C GLN A 597 -20.89 4.29 -19.32
N VAL A 598 -21.69 5.31 -18.97
CA VAL A 598 -21.46 6.16 -17.79
C VAL A 598 -21.48 5.31 -16.53
N HIS A 599 -20.57 5.57 -15.60
CA HIS A 599 -20.66 5.01 -14.25
C HIS A 599 -21.11 6.11 -13.29
N MET A 600 -22.40 6.10 -12.95
CA MET A 600 -22.92 6.95 -11.87
C MET A 600 -22.75 6.25 -10.53
N PHE A 601 -22.25 6.98 -9.55
CA PHE A 601 -22.10 6.49 -8.19
C PHE A 601 -22.26 7.61 -7.16
N ALA A 602 -22.32 7.25 -5.89
CA ALA A 602 -22.36 8.19 -4.79
C ALA A 602 -21.47 7.75 -3.62
N VAL A 603 -21.03 8.72 -2.81
CA VAL A 603 -20.47 8.50 -1.48
C VAL A 603 -21.40 9.19 -0.49
N SER A 604 -21.96 8.44 0.46
CA SER A 604 -23.05 8.93 1.32
C SER A 604 -22.78 8.74 2.81
N PRO A 605 -23.31 9.61 3.68
CA PRO A 605 -23.25 9.43 5.13
C PRO A 605 -24.18 8.28 5.55
N GLY A 606 -23.64 7.27 6.20
CA GLY A 606 -24.38 6.04 6.53
C GLY A 606 -25.50 6.23 7.54
N GLY A 607 -25.38 7.18 8.46
CA GLY A 607 -26.43 7.50 9.43
C GLY A 607 -27.73 8.02 8.80
N ASN A 608 -27.67 8.55 7.58
CA ASN A 608 -28.80 9.22 6.91
C ASN A 608 -29.27 8.50 5.64
N THR A 609 -28.53 7.49 5.18
CA THR A 609 -28.80 6.78 3.92
C THR A 609 -29.57 5.49 4.20
N ALA A 610 -30.88 5.51 4.03
CA ALA A 610 -31.75 4.38 4.30
C ALA A 610 -31.74 3.35 3.17
N PHE A 611 -31.45 2.10 3.50
CA PHE A 611 -31.68 0.90 2.66
C PHE A 611 -31.77 -0.34 3.56
N PRO A 612 -32.44 -1.42 3.13
CA PRO A 612 -32.59 -2.64 3.94
C PRO A 612 -31.26 -3.19 4.45
N GLY A 613 -31.17 -3.33 5.78
CA GLY A 613 -30.02 -3.87 6.49
C GLY A 613 -28.89 -2.85 6.79
N ASN A 614 -29.05 -1.56 6.50
CA ASN A 614 -28.10 -0.56 6.98
C ASN A 614 -28.25 -0.36 8.49
N GLU A 615 -27.30 -0.90 9.27
CA GLU A 615 -27.28 -0.82 10.74
C GLU A 615 -26.97 0.60 11.26
N LEU A 616 -26.40 1.47 10.43
CA LEU A 616 -26.05 2.84 10.81
C LEU A 616 -27.28 3.76 10.89
N VAL A 617 -28.36 3.44 10.17
CA VAL A 617 -29.58 4.25 10.08
C VAL A 617 -30.35 4.27 11.40
N GLU A 618 -30.21 3.24 12.23
CA GLU A 618 -30.88 3.14 13.52
C GLU A 618 -30.37 4.17 14.55
N LYS A 619 -29.21 4.79 14.30
CA LYS A 619 -28.55 5.76 15.19
C LYS A 619 -28.95 7.23 14.95
N GLY A 620 -29.56 7.58 13.80
CA GLY A 620 -29.94 8.97 13.45
C GLY A 620 -31.42 9.30 13.70
N GLU A 621 -31.84 10.57 13.66
CA GLU A 621 -33.26 10.94 13.81
C GLU A 621 -34.06 10.68 12.52
N GLN A 622 -35.30 10.17 12.62
CA GLN A 622 -36.08 9.71 11.46
C GLN A 622 -36.24 10.76 10.35
N TRP A 623 -36.39 12.03 10.73
CA TRP A 623 -36.64 13.13 9.80
C TRP A 623 -35.38 13.55 9.01
N GLU A 624 -34.21 13.04 9.36
CA GLU A 624 -32.95 13.24 8.63
C GLU A 624 -32.58 12.05 7.74
N ARG A 625 -33.45 11.04 7.64
CA ARG A 625 -33.19 9.81 6.89
C ARG A 625 -33.85 9.87 5.52
N PHE A 626 -33.07 9.53 4.50
CA PHE A 626 -33.48 9.56 3.10
C PHE A 626 -33.15 8.22 2.45
N ALA A 627 -34.01 7.74 1.56
CA ALA A 627 -33.74 6.54 0.77
C ALA A 627 -32.46 6.72 -0.06
N VAL A 628 -31.71 5.64 -0.27
CA VAL A 628 -30.55 5.67 -1.18
C VAL A 628 -30.99 6.04 -2.60
N THR A 629 -30.26 6.95 -3.23
CA THR A 629 -30.43 7.26 -4.66
C THR A 629 -30.16 5.99 -5.47
N PRO A 630 -30.91 5.71 -6.56
CA PRO A 630 -30.69 4.53 -7.37
C PRO A 630 -29.43 4.67 -8.25
N VAL A 631 -28.27 4.72 -7.61
CA VAL A 631 -26.92 4.62 -8.18
C VAL A 631 -26.06 3.75 -7.27
N ASP A 632 -24.99 3.19 -7.82
CA ASP A 632 -23.98 2.47 -7.02
C ASP A 632 -23.44 3.38 -5.91
N SER A 633 -23.32 2.89 -4.67
CA SER A 633 -23.06 3.77 -3.52
C SER A 633 -22.03 3.21 -2.54
N ILE A 634 -21.10 4.05 -2.09
CA ILE A 634 -20.26 3.81 -0.91
C ILE A 634 -20.94 4.49 0.28
N VAL A 635 -21.14 3.74 1.36
CA VAL A 635 -21.75 4.24 2.58
C VAL A 635 -20.67 4.36 3.66
N THR A 636 -20.41 5.60 4.06
CA THR A 636 -19.40 5.93 5.06
C THR A 636 -19.95 5.77 6.48
N PRO A 637 -19.11 5.53 7.51
CA PRO A 637 -19.57 5.34 8.89
C PRO A 637 -20.05 6.63 9.60
N PHE A 638 -20.14 7.75 8.87
CA PHE A 638 -20.51 9.05 9.43
C PHE A 638 -22.03 9.27 9.50
N ASN A 639 -22.47 10.01 10.52
CA ASN A 639 -23.76 10.70 10.53
C ASN A 639 -23.54 12.14 10.04
N SER A 640 -24.53 12.72 9.37
CA SER A 640 -24.44 14.08 8.83
C SER A 640 -24.94 15.17 9.79
N ASP A 641 -25.78 14.85 10.76
CA ASP A 641 -26.41 15.83 11.66
C ASP A 641 -26.94 17.08 10.92
N TRP A 642 -27.65 16.86 9.80
CA TRP A 642 -28.14 17.93 8.90
C TRP A 642 -29.06 18.96 9.60
N GLY A 643 -29.59 18.59 10.76
CA GLY A 643 -30.43 19.38 11.63
C GLY A 643 -29.71 20.45 12.45
N ALA A 644 -28.38 20.44 12.47
CA ALA A 644 -27.63 21.48 13.12
C ALA A 644 -28.01 22.87 12.59
N SER A 645 -28.04 23.86 13.48
CA SER A 645 -28.39 25.25 13.17
C SER A 645 -27.31 26.22 13.65
N GLY A 646 -27.27 27.40 13.05
CA GLY A 646 -26.36 28.48 13.41
C GLY A 646 -24.91 28.09 13.18
N MET A 647 -24.05 28.50 14.12
CA MET A 647 -22.61 28.26 14.06
C MET A 647 -22.21 26.80 14.22
N ALA A 648 -23.07 25.97 14.84
CA ALA A 648 -22.81 24.54 15.00
C ALA A 648 -22.64 23.81 13.66
N ARG A 649 -23.22 24.34 12.57
CA ARG A 649 -23.05 23.81 11.20
C ARG A 649 -21.59 23.76 10.72
N LEU A 650 -20.70 24.56 11.29
CA LEU A 650 -19.30 24.61 10.90
C LEU A 650 -18.45 23.51 11.56
N THR A 651 -19.02 22.82 12.55
CA THR A 651 -18.32 21.86 13.42
C THR A 651 -19.08 20.52 13.51
N VAL A 652 -20.03 20.25 12.61
CA VAL A 652 -20.76 18.97 12.60
C VAL A 652 -19.94 17.84 11.97
N PRO A 653 -20.21 16.57 12.34
CA PRO A 653 -19.62 15.37 11.74
C PRO A 653 -19.70 15.27 10.21
N TYR A 654 -20.65 15.98 9.57
CA TYR A 654 -20.72 16.05 8.10
C TYR A 654 -19.47 16.66 7.47
N ARG A 655 -18.73 17.51 8.19
CA ARG A 655 -17.49 18.09 7.68
C ARG A 655 -16.44 17.02 7.43
N GLU A 656 -16.31 16.06 8.35
CA GLU A 656 -15.44 14.90 8.23
C GLU A 656 -15.87 14.03 7.04
N HIS A 657 -17.18 13.81 6.88
CA HIS A 657 -17.73 13.12 5.72
C HIS A 657 -17.36 13.81 4.39
N ILE A 658 -17.53 15.13 4.27
CA ILE A 658 -17.15 15.89 3.06
C ILE A 658 -15.65 15.74 2.78
N PHE A 659 -14.83 15.93 3.81
CA PHE A 659 -13.37 15.84 3.67
C PHE A 659 -12.93 14.45 3.16
N TYR A 660 -13.58 13.40 3.67
CA TYR A 660 -13.39 12.02 3.25
C TYR A 660 -13.88 11.77 1.82
N MET A 661 -15.12 12.19 1.51
CA MET A 661 -15.73 12.06 0.18
C MET A 661 -14.86 12.71 -0.90
N GLU A 662 -14.44 13.96 -0.69
CA GLU A 662 -13.59 14.67 -1.65
C GLU A 662 -12.17 14.08 -1.73
N ALA A 663 -11.69 13.37 -0.69
CA ALA A 663 -10.46 12.58 -0.78
C ALA A 663 -10.58 11.40 -1.74
N LEU A 664 -11.67 10.64 -1.64
CA LEU A 664 -11.96 9.55 -2.57
C LEU A 664 -12.06 10.05 -4.02
N TYR A 665 -12.72 11.18 -4.23
CA TYR A 665 -12.87 11.78 -5.55
C TYR A 665 -11.55 12.27 -6.14
N ASP A 666 -10.73 12.96 -5.36
CA ASP A 666 -9.39 13.39 -5.78
C ASP A 666 -8.51 12.20 -6.18
N ARG A 667 -8.58 11.10 -5.43
CA ARG A 667 -7.83 9.87 -5.70
C ARG A 667 -8.34 9.15 -6.95
N LEU A 668 -9.65 9.00 -7.11
CA LEU A 668 -10.28 8.40 -8.28
C LEU A 668 -9.91 9.14 -9.58
N SER A 669 -9.68 10.45 -9.49
CA SER A 669 -9.47 11.35 -10.63
C SER A 669 -8.06 11.92 -10.74
N ARG A 670 -7.07 11.39 -10.01
CA ARG A 670 -5.73 12.01 -9.84
C ARG A 670 -5.03 12.36 -11.16
N ASP A 671 -5.20 11.51 -12.17
CA ASP A 671 -4.57 11.65 -13.49
C ASP A 671 -5.60 11.85 -14.62
N GLN A 672 -6.83 12.26 -14.26
CA GLN A 672 -7.95 12.40 -15.19
C GLN A 672 -8.49 13.83 -15.18
N GLU A 673 -9.10 14.24 -16.29
CA GLU A 673 -9.87 15.49 -16.31
C GLU A 673 -11.02 15.41 -15.30
N ARG A 674 -11.11 16.42 -14.45
CA ARG A 674 -12.07 16.46 -13.34
C ARG A 674 -12.73 17.81 -13.22
N VAL A 675 -14.05 17.79 -13.08
CA VAL A 675 -14.85 19.00 -12.98
C VAL A 675 -15.97 18.81 -11.97
N MET A 676 -16.26 19.85 -11.22
CA MET A 676 -17.37 19.95 -10.32
C MET A 676 -18.44 20.84 -10.94
N VAL A 677 -19.64 20.29 -11.17
CA VAL A 677 -20.79 21.04 -11.67
C VAL A 677 -21.69 21.40 -10.49
N VAL A 678 -21.91 22.69 -10.30
CA VAL A 678 -22.58 23.24 -9.12
C VAL A 678 -23.89 23.92 -9.50
N GLY A 679 -24.98 23.40 -8.96
CA GLY A 679 -26.32 23.98 -9.06
C GLY A 679 -26.72 24.78 -7.82
N ASN A 680 -28.03 24.86 -7.56
CA ASN A 680 -28.58 25.46 -6.34
C ASN A 680 -27.94 24.83 -5.09
N GLY A 681 -27.48 25.61 -4.11
CA GLY A 681 -26.80 25.07 -2.93
C GLY A 681 -27.08 25.86 -1.64
N GLY A 682 -26.91 25.19 -0.51
CA GLY A 682 -26.93 25.78 0.84
C GLY A 682 -25.58 25.66 1.55
N HIS A 683 -25.52 25.82 2.88
CA HIS A 683 -24.28 25.76 3.66
C HIS A 683 -23.38 24.57 3.32
N TYR A 684 -23.94 23.36 3.33
CA TYR A 684 -23.20 22.13 3.07
C TYR A 684 -22.67 22.03 1.63
N SER A 685 -23.45 22.49 0.65
CA SER A 685 -22.99 22.60 -0.75
C SER A 685 -21.78 23.53 -0.87
N VAL A 686 -21.75 24.65 -0.12
CA VAL A 686 -20.59 25.56 -0.10
C VAL A 686 -19.38 24.90 0.58
N MET A 687 -19.61 24.08 1.62
CA MET A 687 -18.53 23.32 2.27
C MET A 687 -17.89 22.31 1.33
N GLU A 688 -18.70 21.56 0.57
CA GLU A 688 -18.23 20.62 -0.46
C GLU A 688 -17.46 21.34 -1.57
N VAL A 689 -17.99 22.46 -2.09
CA VAL A 689 -17.32 23.32 -3.08
C VAL A 689 -15.97 23.84 -2.58
N ASN A 690 -15.93 24.32 -1.33
CA ASN A 690 -14.69 24.80 -0.71
C ASN A 690 -13.64 23.69 -0.59
N GLU A 691 -14.06 22.47 -0.28
CA GLU A 691 -13.15 21.34 -0.13
C GLU A 691 -12.61 20.86 -1.49
N ALA A 692 -13.44 20.81 -2.52
CA ALA A 692 -13.00 20.47 -3.87
C ALA A 692 -12.07 21.52 -4.48
N LEU A 693 -12.31 22.82 -4.22
CA LEU A 693 -11.41 23.90 -4.63
C LEU A 693 -9.99 23.74 -4.05
N LYS A 694 -9.88 23.33 -2.78
CA LYS A 694 -8.57 23.06 -2.14
C LYS A 694 -7.85 21.87 -2.77
N ARG A 695 -8.57 20.98 -3.45
CA ARG A 695 -8.04 19.81 -4.18
C ARG A 695 -7.84 20.09 -5.67
N GLY A 696 -8.06 21.33 -6.10
CA GLY A 696 -7.81 21.75 -7.48
C GLY A 696 -8.82 21.19 -8.48
N PHE A 697 -10.06 20.93 -8.04
CA PHE A 697 -11.16 20.66 -8.97
C PHE A 697 -11.51 21.92 -9.75
N ASP A 698 -11.69 21.79 -11.06
CA ASP A 698 -12.31 22.83 -11.86
C ASP A 698 -13.79 22.93 -11.54
N LEU A 699 -14.35 24.14 -11.62
CA LEU A 699 -15.74 24.38 -11.26
C LEU A 699 -16.54 24.92 -12.43
N MET A 700 -17.77 24.45 -12.54
CA MET A 700 -18.79 24.98 -13.43
C MET A 700 -19.99 25.44 -12.61
N LEU A 701 -20.17 26.76 -12.50
CA LEU A 701 -21.28 27.38 -11.75
C LEU A 701 -22.44 27.67 -12.72
N ILE A 702 -23.62 27.11 -12.43
CA ILE A 702 -24.83 27.31 -13.23
C ILE A 702 -25.57 28.56 -12.73
N ARG A 703 -25.43 29.67 -13.45
CA ARG A 703 -25.89 31.02 -13.04
C ARG A 703 -27.40 31.12 -12.79
N ASP A 704 -28.18 30.34 -13.51
CA ASP A 704 -29.65 30.31 -13.51
C ASP A 704 -30.21 29.12 -12.73
N SER A 705 -29.42 28.55 -11.80
CA SER A 705 -29.87 27.48 -10.90
C SER A 705 -30.34 27.95 -9.51
N GLY A 706 -30.09 29.22 -9.16
CA GLY A 706 -30.57 29.88 -7.94
C GLY A 706 -29.63 29.79 -6.71
N ARG A 707 -29.96 30.58 -5.68
CA ARG A 707 -29.27 30.69 -4.37
C ARG A 707 -27.74 30.87 -4.49
N PHE A 708 -26.97 29.85 -4.09
CA PHE A 708 -25.50 29.92 -4.02
C PHE A 708 -24.84 30.12 -5.38
N ALA A 709 -25.14 29.29 -6.38
CA ALA A 709 -24.44 29.32 -7.67
C ALA A 709 -24.66 30.64 -8.43
N GLU A 710 -25.86 31.21 -8.34
CA GLU A 710 -26.18 32.52 -8.90
C GLU A 710 -25.41 33.65 -8.20
N ALA A 711 -25.45 33.69 -6.86
CA ALA A 711 -24.73 34.69 -6.08
C ALA A 711 -23.20 34.58 -6.24
N ALA A 712 -22.66 33.36 -6.27
CA ALA A 712 -21.25 33.08 -6.51
C ALA A 712 -20.83 33.57 -7.90
N SER A 713 -21.65 33.30 -8.92
CA SER A 713 -21.37 33.74 -10.29
C SER A 713 -21.40 35.26 -10.44
N ALA A 714 -22.38 35.91 -9.81
CA ALA A 714 -22.47 37.36 -9.73
C ALA A 714 -21.23 37.98 -9.09
N ALA A 715 -20.81 37.43 -7.94
CA ALA A 715 -19.63 37.90 -7.22
C ALA A 715 -18.35 37.76 -8.06
N LEU A 716 -18.13 36.60 -8.70
CA LEU A 716 -16.95 36.33 -9.52
C LEU A 716 -16.92 37.13 -10.82
N ALA A 717 -18.07 37.38 -11.45
CA ALA A 717 -18.14 38.14 -12.69
C ALA A 717 -17.74 39.62 -12.55
N SER A 718 -17.79 40.17 -11.32
CA SER A 718 -17.37 41.55 -11.06
C SER A 718 -15.88 41.78 -11.21
N GLY A 719 -15.06 40.72 -11.06
CA GLY A 719 -13.60 40.81 -11.14
C GLY A 719 -12.93 41.62 -10.03
N GLU A 720 -13.68 42.08 -9.02
CA GLU A 720 -13.14 42.83 -7.90
C GLU A 720 -12.54 41.90 -6.84
N THR A 721 -11.41 42.30 -6.24
CA THR A 721 -10.87 41.65 -5.03
C THR A 721 -11.75 42.03 -3.84
N LEU A 722 -12.92 41.39 -3.77
CA LEU A 722 -13.85 41.53 -2.67
C LEU A 722 -13.30 40.68 -1.53
N TRP A 723 -12.64 41.26 -0.52
CA TRP A 723 -12.92 40.95 0.91
C TRP A 723 -11.76 41.06 1.92
N ASP A 724 -12.12 41.49 3.14
CA ASP A 724 -11.33 41.57 4.38
C ASP A 724 -12.13 41.17 5.65
N GLY A 725 -13.35 40.64 5.53
CA GLY A 725 -14.19 40.28 6.68
C GLY A 725 -15.09 41.40 7.21
N SER A 726 -14.90 42.65 6.78
CA SER A 726 -15.57 43.79 7.39
C SER A 726 -17.06 43.90 7.02
N PRO A 727 -17.91 44.54 7.86
CA PRO A 727 -19.29 44.87 7.49
C PRO A 727 -19.40 45.64 6.17
N ALA A 728 -18.39 46.45 5.82
CA ALA A 728 -18.32 47.15 4.55
C ALA A 728 -18.09 46.21 3.35
N SER A 729 -17.29 45.16 3.51
CA SER A 729 -17.11 44.12 2.49
C SER A 729 -18.36 43.24 2.35
N VAL A 730 -19.08 42.98 3.44
CA VAL A 730 -20.40 42.30 3.40
C VAL A 730 -21.43 43.15 2.66
N ALA A 731 -21.54 44.45 2.98
CA ALA A 731 -22.45 45.36 2.31
C ALA A 731 -22.19 45.42 0.80
N ARG A 732 -20.91 45.48 0.40
CA ARG A 732 -20.51 45.46 -1.01
C ARG A 732 -20.91 44.18 -1.73
N VAL A 733 -20.73 43.00 -1.13
CA VAL A 733 -21.20 41.74 -1.75
C VAL A 733 -22.72 41.72 -1.86
N ILE A 734 -23.45 42.19 -0.85
CA ILE A 734 -24.91 42.30 -0.91
C ILE A 734 -25.33 43.22 -2.06
N GLU A 735 -24.70 44.38 -2.21
CA GLU A 735 -24.96 45.34 -3.29
C GLU A 735 -24.61 44.80 -4.67
N LEU A 736 -23.48 44.10 -4.79
CA LEU A 736 -23.06 43.48 -6.02
C LEU A 736 -24.04 42.38 -6.44
N VAL A 737 -24.37 41.45 -5.54
CA VAL A 737 -25.34 40.39 -5.86
C VAL A 737 -26.69 41.00 -6.27
N ARG A 738 -27.12 42.13 -5.67
CA ARG A 738 -28.31 42.90 -6.10
C ARG A 738 -28.19 43.53 -7.48
N SER A 739 -26.99 43.92 -7.91
CA SER A 739 -26.80 44.66 -9.16
C SER A 739 -26.69 43.76 -10.39
N VAL A 740 -26.34 42.48 -10.21
CA VAL A 740 -26.10 41.54 -11.32
C VAL A 740 -27.00 40.29 -11.34
N GLY A 741 -27.68 39.92 -10.25
CA GLY A 741 -28.57 38.75 -10.25
C GLY A 741 -30.04 39.09 -10.55
N GLU A 742 -30.87 38.06 -10.79
CA GLU A 742 -32.29 38.28 -11.07
C GLU A 742 -33.05 38.76 -9.82
N PRO A 743 -33.91 39.80 -9.90
CA PRO A 743 -34.50 40.46 -8.73
C PRO A 743 -35.19 39.53 -7.73
N GLY A 744 -35.87 38.48 -8.20
CA GLY A 744 -36.60 37.54 -7.33
C GLY A 744 -35.72 36.51 -6.62
N ALA A 745 -34.77 35.90 -7.33
CA ALA A 745 -33.88 34.87 -6.78
C ALA A 745 -32.84 35.47 -5.82
N VAL A 746 -32.34 36.66 -6.14
CA VAL A 746 -31.42 37.43 -5.30
C VAL A 746 -32.06 37.85 -4.00
N GLU A 747 -33.29 38.36 -4.02
CA GLU A 747 -33.98 38.76 -2.80
C GLU A 747 -34.22 37.58 -1.85
N GLU A 748 -34.56 36.40 -2.38
CA GLU A 748 -34.72 35.18 -1.58
C GLU A 748 -33.39 34.75 -0.94
N PHE A 749 -32.30 34.71 -1.73
CA PHE A 749 -30.96 34.37 -1.25
C PHE A 749 -30.47 35.35 -0.16
N LEU A 750 -30.57 36.66 -0.42
CA LEU A 750 -30.15 37.68 0.53
C LEU A 750 -31.00 37.66 1.79
N LYS A 751 -32.28 37.31 1.72
CA LYS A 751 -33.11 37.17 2.91
C LYS A 751 -32.76 35.93 3.73
N LYS A 752 -32.56 34.79 3.06
CA LYS A 752 -32.40 33.47 3.69
C LYS A 752 -30.98 33.20 4.19
N ASP A 753 -29.98 33.44 3.34
CA ASP A 753 -28.62 32.96 3.54
C ASP A 753 -27.66 34.10 3.93
N PHE A 754 -27.79 35.29 3.31
CA PHE A 754 -26.90 36.42 3.62
C PHE A 754 -27.42 37.38 4.70
N GLY A 755 -28.72 37.58 4.83
CA GLY A 755 -29.33 38.65 5.63
C GLY A 755 -29.19 40.04 4.98
N ALA A 756 -30.28 40.82 4.96
CA ALA A 756 -30.30 42.17 4.38
C ALA A 756 -29.54 43.21 5.21
N ASP A 757 -29.27 42.93 6.50
CA ASP A 757 -28.50 43.80 7.40
C ASP A 757 -27.02 43.34 7.43
N PRO A 758 -26.05 44.16 6.96
CA PRO A 758 -24.63 43.81 7.00
C PRO A 758 -24.06 43.72 8.41
N ILE A 759 -24.68 44.35 9.42
CA ILE A 759 -24.15 44.50 10.78
C ILE A 759 -24.70 43.42 11.73
N ALA A 760 -25.97 43.05 11.62
CA ALA A 760 -26.64 42.14 12.56
C ALA A 760 -27.23 40.88 11.89
N PRO A 761 -26.40 39.95 11.37
CA PRO A 761 -26.89 38.67 10.88
C PRO A 761 -27.41 37.77 12.02
N THR A 762 -28.39 36.94 11.72
CA THR A 762 -28.69 35.76 12.54
C THR A 762 -27.51 34.79 12.53
N GLU A 763 -27.42 33.86 13.49
CA GLU A 763 -26.35 32.86 13.52
C GLU A 763 -26.26 32.02 12.24
N ASN A 764 -27.40 31.67 11.63
CA ASN A 764 -27.45 30.94 10.36
C ASN A 764 -26.83 31.74 9.21
N GLN A 765 -27.11 33.04 9.17
CA GLN A 765 -26.56 33.95 8.17
C GLN A 765 -25.06 34.19 8.41
N ALA A 766 -24.63 34.28 9.67
CA ALA A 766 -23.22 34.38 10.03
C ALA A 766 -22.43 33.15 9.57
N ALA A 767 -22.94 31.94 9.83
CA ALA A 767 -22.32 30.70 9.37
C ALA A 767 -22.25 30.62 7.84
N PHE A 768 -23.31 31.01 7.12
CA PHE A 768 -23.31 31.03 5.66
C PHE A 768 -22.27 32.02 5.11
N ARG A 769 -22.25 33.25 5.66
CA ARG A 769 -21.29 34.30 5.26
C ARG A 769 -19.86 33.78 5.37
N ILE A 770 -19.49 33.12 6.47
CA ILE A 770 -18.15 32.54 6.66
C ILE A 770 -17.80 31.57 5.52
N LEU A 771 -18.71 30.65 5.19
CA LEU A 771 -18.48 29.66 4.12
C LEU A 771 -18.40 30.30 2.73
N PHE A 772 -19.27 31.26 2.44
CA PHE A 772 -19.32 31.95 1.15
C PHE A 772 -18.08 32.84 0.92
N PHE A 773 -17.60 33.52 1.96
CA PHE A 773 -16.38 34.32 1.84
C PHE A 773 -15.13 33.45 1.71
N GLU A 774 -15.10 32.30 2.40
CA GLU A 774 -14.06 31.30 2.18
C GLU A 774 -14.05 30.83 0.72
N PHE A 775 -15.22 30.62 0.12
CA PHE A 775 -15.34 30.30 -1.31
C PHE A 775 -14.72 31.39 -2.20
N LEU A 776 -15.08 32.67 -2.02
CA LEU A 776 -14.51 33.76 -2.81
C LEU A 776 -12.99 33.87 -2.65
N ARG A 777 -12.50 33.68 -1.42
CA ARG A 777 -11.07 33.67 -1.13
C ARG A 777 -10.36 32.52 -1.85
N LEU A 778 -10.91 31.30 -1.81
CA LEU A 778 -10.34 30.14 -2.51
C LEU A 778 -10.41 30.30 -4.04
N ALA A 779 -11.51 30.83 -4.56
CA ALA A 779 -11.71 31.06 -5.99
C ALA A 779 -10.69 32.05 -6.59
N THR A 780 -10.21 33.01 -5.81
CA THR A 780 -9.18 33.98 -6.26
C THR A 780 -7.76 33.46 -6.11
N GLN A 781 -7.53 32.45 -5.25
CA GLN A 781 -6.20 31.89 -4.97
C GLN A 781 -5.93 30.58 -5.72
N THR A 782 -6.98 29.89 -6.17
CA THR A 782 -6.85 28.59 -6.83
C THR A 782 -6.24 28.72 -8.23
N LYS A 783 -5.57 27.64 -8.68
CA LYS A 783 -5.17 27.46 -10.08
C LYS A 783 -6.25 26.79 -10.93
N ALA A 784 -7.32 26.30 -10.29
CA ALA A 784 -8.44 25.67 -10.96
C ALA A 784 -9.19 26.67 -11.85
N THR A 785 -9.73 26.18 -12.96
CA THR A 785 -10.57 26.99 -13.84
C THR A 785 -11.97 27.07 -13.26
N ILE A 786 -12.48 28.29 -13.09
CA ILE A 786 -13.89 28.51 -12.73
C ILE A 786 -14.62 29.00 -13.98
N THR A 787 -15.49 28.15 -14.50
CA THR A 787 -16.33 28.44 -15.66
C THR A 787 -17.72 28.82 -15.17
N LEU A 788 -18.26 29.89 -15.73
CA LEU A 788 -19.60 30.33 -15.43
C LEU A 788 -20.50 29.97 -16.63
N THR A 789 -21.55 29.18 -16.40
CA THR A 789 -22.42 28.61 -17.43
C THR A 789 -23.91 28.85 -17.11
N SER A 790 -24.81 28.37 -17.96
CA SER A 790 -26.26 28.41 -17.77
C SER A 790 -26.87 27.03 -18.01
N GLN A 791 -28.11 26.81 -17.58
CA GLN A 791 -28.86 25.58 -17.87
C GLN A 791 -28.91 25.28 -19.37
N THR A 792 -28.95 26.31 -20.21
CA THR A 792 -29.04 26.17 -21.68
C THR A 792 -27.71 25.88 -22.37
N THR A 793 -26.58 26.28 -21.76
CA THR A 793 -25.23 26.12 -22.35
C THR A 793 -24.39 25.06 -21.64
N LEU A 794 -24.89 24.48 -20.55
CA LEU A 794 -24.18 23.50 -19.73
C LEU A 794 -23.61 22.34 -20.55
N GLU A 795 -24.41 21.75 -21.45
CA GLU A 795 -23.96 20.62 -22.28
C GLU A 795 -22.73 21.00 -23.12
N SER A 796 -22.79 22.13 -23.84
CA SER A 796 -21.69 22.56 -24.72
C SER A 796 -20.45 22.97 -23.92
N ASP A 797 -20.64 23.70 -22.82
CA ASP A 797 -19.55 24.21 -21.99
C ASP A 797 -18.83 23.05 -21.27
N LEU A 798 -19.59 22.07 -20.77
CA LEU A 798 -19.05 20.89 -20.10
C LEU A 798 -18.29 20.01 -21.09
N ARG A 799 -18.84 19.79 -22.30
CA ARG A 799 -18.13 19.04 -23.35
C ARG A 799 -16.82 19.72 -23.74
N ALA A 800 -16.84 21.04 -23.94
CA ALA A 800 -15.64 21.80 -24.27
C ALA A 800 -14.59 21.76 -23.15
N ARG A 801 -15.03 21.69 -21.88
CA ARG A 801 -14.12 21.54 -20.74
C ARG A 801 -13.48 20.15 -20.71
N MET A 802 -14.26 19.09 -20.89
CA MET A 802 -13.80 17.71 -20.72
C MET A 802 -12.99 17.16 -21.91
N GLN A 803 -12.87 17.92 -23.01
CA GLN A 803 -12.08 17.56 -24.19
C GLN A 803 -10.71 18.26 -24.28
N LYS A 804 -10.39 19.11 -23.30
CA LYS A 804 -9.03 19.68 -23.12
C LYS A 804 -8.16 18.66 -22.41
#